data_AF-A0A2I1GB98-F1
#
_entry.id   AF-A0A2I1GB98-F1
#
_cell.length_a   1.000
_cell.length_b   1.000
_cell.length_c   1.000
_cell.angle_alpha   90.00
_cell.angle_beta   90.00
_cell.angle_gamma   90.00
#
_symmetry.space_group_name_H-M   'P 1'
#
loop_
_entity.id
_entity.type
_entity.pdbx_description
1 polymer ?
#
loop_
_entity_poly.entity_id
_entity_poly.type
_entity_poly.pdbx_seq_one_letter_code
_entity_poly.pdbx_strand_id
1 'polypeptide(L)'
;IIIVLFLTTLYLPLSKLSLNALVWSDSFWPVTNPYNNTDFPIFEKSSSDTMRDPSDFCYVTSMNKEDLNFSPVIIAVALITICVLTFWFPIALKRLVDKNLPRVDKYNEMGETRHNPDEEYKRLLGKDTCPYNFLYNAYNEKWAAYKTFVMANKFFLIFLVCVISKDNCLFRSFSRSRIETINYGLQVTFMVILFVLHWRNEPFLYKSQNLSEYWSRAGYVITTVLGLLTVLKVGPERKITIAVIAINVFILLIVFWHIVIHTDRYKSFVKVMKKRLDFSLNIYSPRLDFAKHIKRRVWQETWTTLLLTSEQFKMHENKTVAFSQSPFRPPYLLNFSGTAAERHVENLKIIRQIGIKNYTSAMAPLSTSLIKLRSIIVDNFVGPDMYYAPEFFTHKIIKTCFGKAYVVPFPFSVVMVYDEDETVLVLAEEWEIERYVQQNENKEIQRRRHVRQTLRALEGKVIIGPSREKNDTEIQYYRGILSIQRHKRSKWSNNYNMNPGFKITVSYVDIQSPNERVVGHDVLGITEDFQMTPQLKKLFSDNKETVHIGLAEIQKLMEEYRQYYRDETKWKEETLSYGFFINVYDNPSIPLESLPALLITTEENQLIQSLPESEYPSLIYLYERMRVVNLSRVHQWWYLFWEDLWRKNHNEMPDLIKNPEKFSPAYRTSLCYHPMTRIGLEEFLGKCGSWQDGGKRGFLHSGTLNRIYLYLTNVVF
;
A
#
# COMPACT_ATOMS: atom_id res chain seq x y z
N ILE A 1 1.80 -13.49 -12.00
CA ILE A 1 2.73 -12.72 -12.86
C ILE A 1 2.49 -13.03 -14.34
N ILE A 2 2.57 -14.30 -14.77
CA ILE A 2 2.40 -14.73 -16.17
C ILE A 2 1.10 -14.19 -16.79
N ILE A 3 -0.04 -14.34 -16.10
CA ILE A 3 -1.33 -13.83 -16.56
C ILE A 3 -1.29 -12.31 -16.83
N VAL A 4 -0.69 -11.53 -15.93
CA VAL A 4 -0.59 -10.07 -16.07
C VAL A 4 0.28 -9.72 -17.29
N LEU A 5 1.41 -10.41 -17.48
CA LEU A 5 2.26 -10.20 -18.65
C LEU A 5 1.52 -10.55 -19.95
N PHE A 6 0.87 -11.70 -20.00
CA PHE A 6 0.10 -12.14 -21.16
C PHE A 6 -1.00 -11.15 -21.55
N LEU A 7 -1.84 -10.75 -20.58
CA LEU A 7 -2.91 -9.78 -20.79
C LEU A 7 -2.37 -8.40 -21.20
N THR A 8 -1.23 -7.97 -20.63
CA THR A 8 -0.61 -6.69 -21.00
C THR A 8 -0.05 -6.71 -22.43
N THR A 9 0.54 -7.84 -22.87
CA THR A 9 1.03 -8.02 -24.24
C THR A 9 -0.10 -8.03 -25.25
N LEU A 10 -1.20 -8.72 -24.93
CA LEU A 10 -2.38 -8.80 -25.80
C LEU A 10 -3.25 -7.54 -25.79
N TYR A 11 -3.10 -6.67 -24.79
CA TYR A 11 -3.92 -5.47 -24.62
C TYR A 11 -3.99 -4.61 -25.89
N LEU A 12 -2.85 -4.20 -26.46
CA LEU A 12 -2.84 -3.30 -27.63
C LEU A 12 -3.32 -3.99 -28.91
N PRO A 13 -2.81 -5.19 -29.29
CA PRO A 13 -3.25 -5.86 -30.51
C PRO A 13 -4.75 -6.17 -30.51
N LEU A 14 -5.29 -6.70 -29.41
CA LEU A 14 -6.71 -7.06 -29.32
C LEU A 14 -7.61 -5.84 -29.22
N SER A 15 -7.20 -4.77 -28.51
CA SER A 15 -7.97 -3.52 -28.49
C SER A 15 -8.03 -2.88 -29.88
N LYS A 16 -6.92 -2.89 -30.62
CA LYS A 16 -6.87 -2.40 -32.02
C LYS A 16 -7.77 -3.23 -32.93
N LEU A 17 -7.64 -4.55 -32.89
CA LEU A 17 -8.46 -5.45 -33.71
C LEU A 17 -9.96 -5.30 -33.41
N SER A 18 -10.31 -5.16 -32.13
CA SER A 18 -11.70 -4.95 -31.70
C SER A 18 -12.25 -3.62 -32.19
N LEU A 19 -11.48 -2.52 -32.10
CA LEU A 19 -11.90 -1.23 -32.65
C LEU A 19 -12.09 -1.29 -34.17
N ASN A 20 -11.15 -1.91 -34.89
CA ASN A 20 -11.26 -2.15 -36.33
C ASN A 20 -12.52 -2.95 -36.69
N ALA A 21 -12.87 -3.97 -35.90
CA ALA A 21 -14.10 -4.72 -36.08
C ALA A 21 -15.36 -3.87 -35.84
N LEU A 22 -15.37 -3.01 -34.81
CA LEU A 22 -16.53 -2.14 -34.52
C LEU A 22 -16.79 -1.10 -35.62
N VAL A 23 -15.74 -0.50 -36.17
CA VAL A 23 -15.87 0.47 -37.26
C VAL A 23 -15.93 -0.20 -38.65
N TRP A 24 -15.83 -1.52 -38.68
CA TRP A 24 -15.74 -2.34 -39.89
C TRP A 24 -14.68 -1.78 -40.85
N SER A 25 -13.42 -1.81 -40.41
CA SER A 25 -12.29 -1.30 -41.19
C SER A 25 -12.06 -2.13 -42.46
N ASP A 26 -11.25 -1.60 -43.38
CA ASP A 26 -10.89 -2.24 -44.65
C ASP A 26 -10.50 -3.74 -44.56
N SER A 27 -9.82 -4.13 -43.48
CA SER A 27 -9.40 -5.50 -43.19
C SER A 27 -10.58 -6.48 -42.97
N PHE A 28 -11.78 -5.96 -42.70
CA PHE A 28 -13.03 -6.73 -42.55
C PHE A 28 -13.95 -6.63 -43.76
N TRP A 29 -13.55 -5.89 -44.81
CA TRP A 29 -14.36 -5.79 -46.03
C TRP A 29 -14.22 -7.06 -46.88
N PRO A 30 -15.32 -7.58 -47.44
CA PRO A 30 -15.28 -8.71 -48.37
C PRO A 30 -14.71 -8.33 -49.76
N VAL A 31 -14.39 -7.06 -49.97
CA VAL A 31 -13.88 -6.48 -51.22
C VAL A 31 -12.59 -5.71 -50.98
N THR A 32 -11.75 -5.57 -52.02
CA THR A 32 -10.54 -4.74 -51.94
C THR A 32 -10.90 -3.28 -51.71
N ASN A 33 -10.10 -2.55 -50.92
CA ASN A 33 -10.38 -1.17 -50.54
C ASN A 33 -10.54 -0.25 -51.78
N PRO A 34 -11.76 0.21 -52.11
CA PRO A 34 -12.00 1.02 -53.30
C PRO A 34 -11.56 2.49 -53.12
N TYR A 35 -11.21 2.90 -51.89
CA TYR A 35 -10.80 4.25 -51.53
C TYR A 35 -9.28 4.47 -51.50
N ASN A 36 -8.49 3.51 -51.99
CA ASN A 36 -7.03 3.63 -52.03
C ASN A 36 -6.56 4.74 -52.98
N ASN A 37 -7.13 4.82 -54.18
CA ASN A 37 -6.70 5.76 -55.23
C ASN A 37 -7.69 6.90 -55.47
N THR A 38 -8.95 6.76 -55.04
CA THR A 38 -10.02 7.74 -55.29
C THR A 38 -10.83 7.98 -54.02
N ASP A 39 -11.21 9.24 -53.77
CA ASP A 39 -11.98 9.60 -52.58
C ASP A 39 -13.45 9.17 -52.65
N PHE A 40 -14.01 9.09 -53.85
CA PHE A 40 -15.41 8.77 -54.13
C PHE A 40 -15.48 7.80 -55.32
N PRO A 41 -15.23 6.50 -55.10
CA PRO A 41 -15.32 5.49 -56.15
C PRO A 41 -16.76 5.36 -56.66
N ILE A 42 -16.90 5.17 -57.97
CA ILE A 42 -18.19 4.91 -58.61
C ILE A 42 -18.40 3.39 -58.64
N PHE A 43 -19.50 2.93 -58.05
CA PHE A 43 -19.87 1.52 -58.01
C PHE A 43 -20.89 1.23 -59.11
N GLU A 44 -20.56 0.33 -60.04
CA GLU A 44 -21.51 -0.18 -61.03
C GLU A 44 -22.53 -1.11 -60.35
N LYS A 45 -23.80 -1.06 -60.75
CA LYS A 45 -24.85 -1.92 -60.17
C LYS A 45 -24.64 -3.37 -60.59
N SER A 46 -24.78 -4.29 -59.64
CA SER A 46 -24.78 -5.73 -59.93
C SER A 46 -25.98 -6.10 -60.80
N SER A 47 -25.75 -6.84 -61.89
CA SER A 47 -26.81 -7.42 -62.73
C SER A 47 -27.35 -8.76 -62.22
N SER A 48 -26.77 -9.30 -61.14
CA SER A 48 -27.15 -10.57 -60.52
C SER A 48 -27.96 -10.37 -59.24
N ASP A 49 -29.14 -10.99 -59.14
CA ASP A 49 -30.02 -10.92 -57.95
C ASP A 49 -29.39 -11.55 -56.68
N THR A 50 -28.47 -12.51 -56.85
CA THR A 50 -27.78 -13.23 -55.77
C THR A 50 -26.69 -12.42 -55.07
N MET A 51 -26.18 -11.35 -55.71
CA MET A 51 -25.10 -10.52 -55.17
C MET A 51 -25.66 -9.25 -54.52
N ARG A 52 -25.03 -8.81 -53.42
CA ARG A 52 -25.28 -7.50 -52.81
C ARG A 52 -24.81 -6.38 -53.75
N ASP A 53 -25.38 -5.19 -53.60
CA ASP A 53 -24.90 -4.01 -54.32
C ASP A 53 -23.43 -3.74 -53.94
N PRO A 54 -22.54 -3.41 -54.89
CA PRO A 54 -21.13 -3.21 -54.59
C PRO A 54 -20.80 -2.07 -53.62
N SER A 55 -21.80 -1.24 -53.25
CA SER A 55 -21.70 -0.20 -52.21
C SER A 55 -22.06 -0.69 -50.80
N ASP A 56 -22.68 -1.87 -50.67
CA ASP A 56 -23.23 -2.46 -49.44
C ASP A 56 -22.32 -3.55 -48.84
N PHE A 57 -21.01 -3.31 -48.85
CA PHE A 57 -20.00 -4.20 -48.25
C PHE A 57 -19.74 -3.93 -46.75
N CYS A 58 -20.42 -2.93 -46.16
CA CYS A 58 -20.26 -2.58 -44.75
C CYS A 58 -21.07 -3.51 -43.85
N TYR A 59 -20.45 -3.98 -42.76
CA TYR A 59 -21.09 -4.87 -41.79
C TYR A 59 -21.64 -6.18 -42.39
N VAL A 60 -21.00 -6.66 -43.46
CA VAL A 60 -21.27 -7.95 -44.10
C VAL A 60 -19.96 -8.72 -44.29
N THR A 61 -20.02 -10.05 -44.15
CA THR A 61 -18.84 -10.93 -44.25
C THR A 61 -18.64 -11.55 -45.64
N SER A 62 -19.64 -11.48 -46.52
CA SER A 62 -19.60 -11.94 -47.91
C SER A 62 -20.41 -10.98 -48.79
N MET A 63 -20.14 -10.95 -50.09
CA MET A 63 -20.97 -10.23 -51.07
C MET A 63 -22.14 -11.06 -51.59
N ASN A 64 -22.12 -12.39 -51.41
CA ASN A 64 -23.25 -13.26 -51.73
C ASN A 64 -24.36 -13.12 -50.67
N LYS A 65 -25.60 -12.90 -51.11
CA LYS A 65 -26.76 -12.78 -50.19
C LYS A 65 -27.11 -14.09 -49.50
N GLU A 66 -26.77 -15.23 -50.11
CA GLU A 66 -27.06 -16.57 -49.58
C GLU A 66 -26.11 -17.00 -48.45
N ASP A 67 -24.96 -16.35 -48.32
CA ASP A 67 -23.99 -16.65 -47.27
C ASP A 67 -24.42 -16.08 -45.92
N LEU A 68 -24.16 -16.82 -44.84
CA LEU A 68 -24.42 -16.38 -43.46
C LEU A 68 -23.55 -15.17 -43.10
N ASN A 69 -24.19 -14.10 -42.61
CA ASN A 69 -23.50 -12.90 -42.15
C ASN A 69 -23.05 -13.05 -40.68
N PHE A 70 -21.75 -13.21 -40.45
CA PHE A 70 -21.18 -13.32 -39.10
C PHE A 70 -20.86 -11.97 -38.45
N SER A 71 -21.18 -10.83 -39.10
CA SER A 71 -20.88 -9.50 -38.55
C SER A 71 -21.46 -9.24 -37.16
N PRO A 72 -22.68 -9.68 -36.79
CA PRO A 72 -23.20 -9.44 -35.44
C PRO A 72 -22.39 -10.18 -34.37
N VAL A 73 -21.90 -11.38 -34.68
CA VAL A 73 -21.06 -12.19 -33.78
C VAL A 73 -19.69 -11.52 -33.59
N ILE A 74 -19.07 -11.08 -34.68
CA ILE A 74 -17.78 -10.38 -34.64
C ILE A 74 -17.87 -9.10 -33.79
N ILE A 75 -18.93 -8.31 -33.99
CA ILE A 75 -19.19 -7.09 -33.21
C ILE A 75 -19.41 -7.43 -31.73
N ALA A 76 -20.21 -8.45 -31.41
CA ALA A 76 -20.44 -8.86 -30.03
C ALA A 76 -19.15 -9.29 -29.33
N VAL A 77 -18.29 -10.08 -30.01
CA VAL A 77 -16.98 -10.48 -29.48
C VAL A 77 -16.05 -9.28 -29.30
N ALA A 78 -16.04 -8.33 -30.24
CA ALA A 78 -15.25 -7.10 -30.13
C ALA A 78 -15.69 -6.23 -28.94
N LEU A 79 -17.00 -6.08 -28.72
CA LEU A 79 -17.56 -5.35 -27.57
C LEU A 79 -17.17 -6.02 -26.24
N ILE A 80 -17.32 -7.34 -26.13
CA ILE A 80 -16.93 -8.09 -24.93
C ILE A 80 -15.42 -7.93 -24.68
N THR A 81 -14.60 -8.03 -25.73
CA THR A 81 -13.15 -7.88 -25.62
C THR A 81 -12.76 -6.49 -25.12
N ILE A 82 -13.39 -5.42 -25.62
CA ILE A 82 -13.17 -4.05 -25.13
C ILE A 82 -13.62 -3.89 -23.67
N CYS A 83 -14.82 -4.36 -23.32
CA CYS A 83 -15.33 -4.29 -21.96
C CYS A 83 -14.40 -4.99 -20.94
N VAL A 84 -13.93 -6.20 -21.28
CA VAL A 84 -13.10 -7.02 -20.37
C VAL A 84 -11.63 -6.59 -20.39
N LEU A 85 -11.01 -6.53 -21.57
CA LEU A 85 -9.56 -6.30 -21.70
C LEU A 85 -9.18 -4.82 -21.67
N THR A 86 -10.01 -3.93 -22.26
CA THR A 86 -9.68 -2.51 -22.35
C THR A 86 -10.12 -1.74 -21.11
N PHE A 87 -11.31 -2.00 -20.58
CA PHE A 87 -11.85 -1.24 -19.43
C PHE A 87 -11.68 -1.96 -18.10
N TRP A 88 -12.14 -3.21 -17.97
CA TRP A 88 -12.11 -3.91 -16.69
C TRP A 88 -10.68 -4.25 -16.25
N PHE A 89 -9.82 -4.75 -17.16
CA PHE A 89 -8.47 -5.18 -16.81
C PHE A 89 -7.59 -4.04 -16.22
N PRO A 90 -7.51 -2.83 -16.80
CA PRO A 90 -6.79 -1.73 -16.17
C PRO A 90 -7.35 -1.31 -14.80
N ILE A 91 -8.69 -1.35 -14.61
CA ILE A 91 -9.32 -1.05 -13.32
C ILE A 91 -8.93 -2.11 -12.28
N ALA A 92 -8.97 -3.40 -12.66
CA ALA A 92 -8.53 -4.50 -11.81
C ALA A 92 -7.04 -4.36 -11.45
N LEU A 93 -6.19 -3.98 -12.41
CA LEU A 93 -4.77 -3.75 -12.19
C LEU A 93 -4.53 -2.58 -11.21
N LYS A 94 -5.26 -1.47 -11.36
CA LYS A 94 -5.18 -0.34 -10.42
C LYS A 94 -5.54 -0.79 -9.00
N ARG A 95 -6.67 -1.48 -8.82
CA ARG A 95 -7.09 -2.01 -7.51
C ARG A 95 -6.06 -2.95 -6.91
N LEU A 96 -5.41 -3.78 -7.74
CA LEU A 96 -4.35 -4.67 -7.30
C LEU A 96 -3.12 -3.89 -6.82
N VAL A 97 -2.71 -2.83 -7.53
CA VAL A 97 -1.60 -1.96 -7.12
C VAL A 97 -1.95 -1.24 -5.82
N ASP A 98 -3.10 -0.57 -5.74
CA ASP A 98 -3.51 0.23 -4.58
C ASP A 98 -3.58 -0.61 -3.28
N LYS A 99 -3.86 -1.92 -3.41
CA LYS A 99 -3.93 -2.88 -2.30
C LYS A 99 -2.55 -3.34 -1.81
N ASN A 100 -1.57 -3.49 -2.70
CA ASN A 100 -0.27 -4.08 -2.38
C ASN A 100 0.86 -3.05 -2.26
N LEU A 101 0.62 -1.79 -2.64
CA LEU A 101 1.59 -0.72 -2.59
C LEU A 101 2.09 -0.50 -1.14
N PRO A 102 3.41 -0.54 -0.89
CA PRO A 102 3.96 -0.15 0.40
C PRO A 102 3.69 1.32 0.67
N ARG A 103 3.14 1.63 1.84
CA ARG A 103 2.88 3.00 2.28
C ARG A 103 3.99 3.50 3.19
N VAL A 104 4.38 4.75 3.01
CA VAL A 104 5.37 5.39 3.87
C VAL A 104 4.66 5.90 5.13
N ASP A 105 5.13 5.49 6.31
CA ASP A 105 4.57 6.05 7.53
C ASP A 105 4.92 7.55 7.64
N LYS A 106 4.14 8.32 8.40
CA LYS A 106 4.35 9.77 8.52
C LYS A 106 5.61 10.13 9.32
N TYR A 107 5.93 9.35 10.35
CA TYR A 107 7.03 9.61 11.28
C TYR A 107 8.14 8.55 11.18
N ASN A 108 9.37 8.94 11.47
CA ASN A 108 10.53 8.05 11.52
C ASN A 108 10.55 7.18 12.79
N GLU A 109 11.59 6.37 12.99
CA GLU A 109 11.75 5.52 14.17
C GLU A 109 11.87 6.31 15.49
N MET A 110 12.14 7.62 15.42
CA MET A 110 12.17 8.55 16.56
C MET A 110 10.83 9.24 16.82
N GLY A 111 9.82 9.01 15.97
CA GLY A 111 8.54 9.70 16.03
C GLY A 111 8.58 11.15 15.54
N GLU A 112 9.61 11.55 14.80
CA GLU A 112 9.69 12.86 14.15
C GLU A 112 9.18 12.78 12.70
N THR A 113 8.69 13.89 12.17
CA THR A 113 8.20 13.97 10.79
C THR A 113 9.32 13.68 9.79
N ARG A 114 9.08 12.78 8.84
CA ARG A 114 10.07 12.45 7.81
C ARG A 114 10.30 13.63 6.87
N HIS A 115 11.57 14.00 6.67
CA HIS A 115 11.96 15.03 5.70
C HIS A 115 11.97 14.55 4.25
N ASN A 116 12.29 13.27 4.00
CA ASN A 116 12.43 12.71 2.66
C ASN A 116 11.60 11.41 2.48
N PRO A 117 10.27 11.52 2.26
CA PRO A 117 9.40 10.35 2.12
C PRO A 117 9.74 9.49 0.90
N ASP A 118 10.19 10.09 -0.21
CA ASP A 118 10.51 9.37 -1.45
C ASP A 118 11.70 8.42 -1.30
N GLU A 119 12.67 8.76 -0.44
CA GLU A 119 13.82 7.90 -0.16
C GLU A 119 13.43 6.71 0.72
N GLU A 120 12.55 6.92 1.69
CA GLU A 120 11.98 5.83 2.48
C GLU A 120 11.12 4.91 1.60
N TYR A 121 10.32 5.48 0.71
CA TYR A 121 9.55 4.72 -0.26
C TYR A 121 10.46 3.86 -1.17
N LYS A 122 11.57 4.42 -1.67
CA LYS A 122 12.61 3.66 -2.41
C LYS A 122 13.15 2.50 -1.59
N ARG A 123 13.44 2.72 -0.30
CA ARG A 123 13.92 1.68 0.61
C ARG A 123 12.89 0.57 0.80
N LEU A 124 11.61 0.93 0.98
CA LEU A 124 10.52 -0.03 1.13
C LEU A 124 10.33 -0.86 -0.15
N LEU A 125 10.33 -0.23 -1.33
CA LEU A 125 10.24 -0.93 -2.61
C LEU A 125 11.39 -1.91 -2.85
N GLY A 126 12.60 -1.55 -2.44
CA GLY A 126 13.77 -2.44 -2.56
C GLY A 126 13.70 -3.67 -1.65
N LYS A 127 12.91 -3.62 -0.58
CA LYS A 127 12.68 -4.73 0.36
C LYS A 127 11.34 -5.44 0.14
N ASP A 128 10.51 -4.94 -0.78
CA ASP A 128 9.18 -5.46 -1.01
C ASP A 128 9.25 -6.81 -1.75
N THR A 129 8.84 -7.87 -1.04
CA THR A 129 8.80 -9.25 -1.53
C THR A 129 7.49 -9.55 -2.27
N CYS A 130 6.60 -8.58 -2.42
CA CYS A 130 5.35 -8.75 -3.17
C CYS A 130 5.64 -9.19 -4.61
N PRO A 131 5.01 -10.26 -5.13
CA PRO A 131 5.22 -10.72 -6.51
C PRO A 131 4.73 -9.70 -7.55
N TYR A 132 3.97 -8.69 -7.13
CA TYR A 132 3.45 -7.62 -7.98
C TYR A 132 4.31 -6.34 -7.94
N ASN A 133 5.43 -6.33 -7.23
CA ASN A 133 6.33 -5.17 -7.10
C ASN A 133 6.76 -4.60 -8.46
N PHE A 134 6.93 -5.45 -9.48
CA PHE A 134 7.23 -5.04 -10.86
C PHE A 134 6.19 -4.08 -11.47
N LEU A 135 4.97 -3.99 -10.93
CA LEU A 135 3.93 -3.09 -11.42
C LEU A 135 4.17 -1.63 -11.01
N TYR A 136 4.72 -1.40 -9.81
CA TYR A 136 4.80 -0.06 -9.20
C TYR A 136 6.20 0.39 -8.79
N ASN A 137 7.22 -0.49 -8.81
CA ASN A 137 8.59 -0.19 -8.35
C ASN A 137 9.30 1.00 -9.05
N ALA A 138 8.86 1.38 -10.24
CA ALA A 138 9.44 2.48 -11.02
C ALA A 138 8.79 3.84 -10.75
N TYR A 139 7.64 3.88 -10.06
CA TYR A 139 6.81 5.08 -9.94
C TYR A 139 6.76 5.60 -8.51
N ASN A 140 6.57 6.90 -8.36
CA ASN A 140 6.31 7.55 -7.08
C ASN A 140 5.02 7.01 -6.44
N GLU A 141 4.91 7.07 -5.11
CA GLU A 141 3.75 6.55 -4.36
C GLU A 141 2.40 7.06 -4.91
N LYS A 142 2.30 8.36 -5.21
CA LYS A 142 1.10 9.00 -5.76
C LYS A 142 0.71 8.50 -7.16
N TRP A 143 1.70 8.03 -7.92
CA TRP A 143 1.56 7.56 -9.29
C TRP A 143 1.88 6.07 -9.42
N ALA A 144 1.78 5.29 -8.34
CA ALA A 144 2.10 3.87 -8.34
C ALA A 144 1.35 3.08 -9.44
N ALA A 145 0.10 3.44 -9.70
CA ALA A 145 -0.73 2.85 -10.75
C ALA A 145 -0.52 3.47 -12.15
N TYR A 146 0.56 4.22 -12.40
CA TYR A 146 0.78 4.96 -13.65
C TYR A 146 0.74 4.08 -14.91
N LYS A 147 1.08 2.79 -14.82
CA LYS A 147 0.90 1.84 -15.94
C LYS A 147 -0.53 1.82 -16.49
N THR A 148 -1.53 1.92 -15.62
CA THR A 148 -2.94 1.94 -16.04
C THR A 148 -3.29 3.22 -16.80
N PHE A 149 -2.72 4.36 -16.39
CA PHE A 149 -2.83 5.62 -17.12
C PHE A 149 -2.15 5.53 -18.50
N VAL A 150 -0.96 4.93 -18.59
CA VAL A 150 -0.28 4.68 -19.87
C VAL A 150 -1.11 3.78 -20.78
N MET A 151 -1.75 2.73 -20.24
CA MET A 151 -2.63 1.85 -21.01
C MET A 151 -3.85 2.59 -21.57
N ALA A 152 -4.48 3.45 -20.77
CA ALA A 152 -5.59 4.30 -21.21
C ALA A 152 -5.16 5.25 -22.34
N ASN A 153 -4.00 5.89 -22.20
CA ASN A 153 -3.47 6.80 -23.22
C ASN A 153 -3.15 6.08 -24.54
N LYS A 154 -2.55 4.89 -24.46
CA LYS A 154 -2.27 4.07 -25.65
C LYS A 154 -3.56 3.62 -26.33
N PHE A 155 -4.59 3.27 -25.55
CA PHE A 155 -5.90 2.95 -26.11
C PHE A 155 -6.53 4.18 -26.79
N PHE A 156 -6.49 5.36 -26.18
CA PHE A 156 -7.00 6.58 -26.79
C PHE A 156 -6.27 6.91 -28.11
N LEU A 157 -4.95 6.71 -28.17
CA LEU A 157 -4.20 6.86 -29.41
C LEU A 157 -4.65 5.85 -30.48
N ILE A 158 -4.82 4.58 -30.13
CA ILE A 158 -5.34 3.56 -31.06
C ILE A 158 -6.76 3.93 -31.50
N PHE A 159 -7.61 4.42 -30.60
CA PHE A 159 -8.95 4.88 -30.91
C PHE A 159 -8.93 5.99 -31.97
N LEU A 160 -8.09 7.02 -31.82
CA LEU A 160 -7.94 8.07 -32.84
C LEU A 160 -7.50 7.49 -34.19
N VAL A 161 -6.51 6.59 -34.20
CA VAL A 161 -5.97 6.00 -35.43
C VAL A 161 -6.98 5.08 -36.14
N CYS A 162 -7.70 4.24 -35.41
CA CYS A 162 -8.62 3.24 -35.98
C CYS A 162 -9.99 3.84 -36.34
N VAL A 163 -10.54 4.69 -35.47
CA VAL A 163 -11.90 5.23 -35.65
C VAL A 163 -11.88 6.43 -36.59
N ILE A 164 -10.92 7.34 -36.45
CA ILE A 164 -10.81 8.54 -37.29
C ILE A 164 -9.92 8.24 -38.50
N SER A 165 -10.41 7.33 -39.35
CA SER A 165 -9.77 6.93 -40.60
C SER A 165 -10.81 6.88 -41.72
N LYS A 166 -10.40 7.17 -42.96
CA LYS A 166 -11.26 7.00 -44.14
C LYS A 166 -11.53 5.53 -44.44
N ASP A 167 -10.58 4.67 -44.11
CA ASP A 167 -10.57 3.24 -44.45
C ASP A 167 -11.45 2.41 -43.49
N ASN A 168 -12.66 2.92 -43.21
CA ASN A 168 -13.68 2.29 -42.38
C ASN A 168 -15.09 2.70 -42.81
N CYS A 169 -16.11 2.00 -42.30
CA CYS A 169 -17.50 2.23 -42.71
C CYS A 169 -18.12 3.51 -42.14
N LEU A 170 -17.49 4.17 -41.17
CA LEU A 170 -18.01 5.39 -40.52
C LEU A 170 -17.69 6.66 -41.31
N PHE A 171 -16.47 6.79 -41.83
CA PHE A 171 -15.99 8.05 -42.45
C PHE A 171 -15.71 7.93 -43.95
N ARG A 172 -16.10 6.82 -44.60
CA ARG A 172 -15.93 6.59 -46.06
C ARG A 172 -16.51 7.69 -46.94
N SER A 173 -17.55 8.39 -46.49
CA SER A 173 -18.24 9.47 -47.22
C SER A 173 -17.48 10.82 -47.19
N PHE A 174 -16.35 10.92 -46.50
CA PHE A 174 -15.55 12.15 -46.41
C PHE A 174 -14.23 12.00 -47.18
N SER A 175 -13.63 13.11 -47.60
CA SER A 175 -12.33 13.09 -48.29
C SER A 175 -11.19 12.66 -47.35
N ARG A 176 -10.21 11.92 -47.88
CA ARG A 176 -9.06 11.37 -47.14
C ARG A 176 -8.29 12.48 -46.44
N SER A 177 -7.98 13.54 -47.19
CA SER A 177 -7.25 14.71 -46.69
C SER A 177 -7.92 15.35 -45.47
N ARG A 178 -9.26 15.46 -45.47
CA ARG A 178 -10.00 16.06 -44.34
C ARG A 178 -9.92 15.19 -43.09
N ILE A 179 -10.18 13.89 -43.21
CA ILE A 179 -10.19 12.97 -42.06
C ILE A 179 -8.77 12.77 -41.50
N GLU A 180 -7.76 12.62 -42.35
CA GLU A 180 -6.37 12.48 -41.92
C GLU A 180 -5.87 13.77 -41.24
N THR A 181 -6.24 14.95 -41.75
CA THR A 181 -5.86 16.23 -41.11
C THR A 181 -6.49 16.36 -39.73
N ILE A 182 -7.77 15.98 -39.57
CA ILE A 182 -8.44 15.95 -38.26
C ILE A 182 -7.75 14.96 -37.32
N ASN A 183 -7.44 13.75 -37.80
CA ASN A 183 -6.79 12.72 -36.99
C ASN A 183 -5.42 13.18 -36.47
N TYR A 184 -4.53 13.64 -37.36
CA TYR A 184 -3.22 14.14 -36.96
C TYR A 184 -3.32 15.39 -36.08
N GLY A 185 -4.28 16.30 -36.33
CA GLY A 185 -4.53 17.45 -35.46
C GLY A 185 -4.93 17.06 -34.03
N LEU A 186 -5.80 16.04 -33.89
CA LEU A 186 -6.18 15.49 -32.59
C LEU A 186 -5.02 14.77 -31.91
N GLN A 187 -4.20 14.03 -32.67
CA GLN A 187 -2.99 13.37 -32.13
C GLN A 187 -1.96 14.37 -31.62
N VAL A 188 -1.68 15.45 -32.37
CA VAL A 188 -0.77 16.52 -31.92
C VAL A 188 -1.29 17.13 -30.61
N THR A 189 -2.57 17.51 -30.58
CA THR A 189 -3.22 18.07 -29.38
C THR A 189 -3.09 17.12 -28.19
N PHE A 190 -3.37 15.84 -28.40
CA PHE A 190 -3.26 14.82 -27.37
C PHE A 190 -1.82 14.64 -26.86
N MET A 191 -0.83 14.56 -27.76
CA MET A 191 0.58 14.42 -27.39
C MET A 191 1.12 15.64 -26.62
N VAL A 192 0.68 16.86 -26.99
CA VAL A 192 1.03 18.08 -26.25
C VAL A 192 0.42 18.06 -24.84
N ILE A 193 -0.85 17.68 -24.70
CA ILE A 193 -1.49 17.52 -23.38
C ILE A 193 -0.72 16.49 -22.54
N LEU A 194 -0.38 15.34 -23.11
CA LEU A 194 0.40 14.30 -22.43
C LEU A 194 1.80 14.78 -22.03
N PHE A 195 2.46 15.60 -22.84
CA PHE A 195 3.75 16.20 -22.49
C PHE A 195 3.61 17.14 -21.29
N VAL A 196 2.63 18.04 -21.31
CA VAL A 196 2.35 18.99 -20.21
C VAL A 196 1.96 18.26 -18.92
N LEU A 197 1.14 17.22 -19.01
CA LEU A 197 0.76 16.40 -17.85
C LEU A 197 1.96 15.69 -17.24
N HIS A 198 2.89 15.18 -18.06
CA HIS A 198 4.11 14.56 -17.56
C HIS A 198 5.03 15.58 -16.89
N TRP A 199 5.21 16.75 -17.52
CA TRP A 199 5.99 17.88 -16.99
C TRP A 199 5.51 18.36 -15.62
N ARG A 200 4.20 18.39 -15.40
CA ARG A 200 3.65 18.83 -14.12
C ARG A 200 3.78 17.79 -13.01
N ASN A 201 3.77 16.50 -13.35
CA ASN A 201 3.54 15.44 -12.37
C ASN A 201 4.76 14.55 -12.07
N GLU A 202 5.71 14.41 -13.00
CA GLU A 202 6.92 13.59 -12.86
C GLU A 202 6.68 12.22 -12.17
N PRO A 203 5.91 11.32 -12.80
CA PRO A 203 5.39 10.11 -12.17
C PRO A 203 6.48 9.09 -11.79
N PHE A 204 7.67 9.14 -12.40
CA PHE A 204 8.74 8.19 -12.10
C PHE A 204 9.50 8.55 -10.82
N LEU A 205 9.93 7.50 -10.11
CA LEU A 205 10.68 7.59 -8.85
C LEU A 205 12.13 8.06 -9.03
N TYR A 206 12.67 7.80 -10.22
CA TYR A 206 14.03 8.17 -10.59
C TYR A 206 14.00 9.31 -11.60
N LYS A 207 14.74 10.39 -11.28
CA LYS A 207 14.85 11.57 -12.16
C LYS A 207 15.33 11.22 -13.58
N SER A 208 16.22 10.23 -13.72
CA SER A 208 16.70 9.77 -15.02
C SER A 208 15.59 9.16 -15.88
N GLN A 209 14.61 8.48 -15.29
CA GLN A 209 13.48 7.91 -16.00
C GLN A 209 12.50 9.01 -16.44
N ASN A 210 12.23 10.00 -15.58
CA ASN A 210 11.46 11.19 -15.98
C ASN A 210 12.14 11.92 -17.17
N LEU A 211 13.46 12.04 -17.15
CA LEU A 211 14.24 12.63 -18.25
C LEU A 211 14.13 11.85 -19.55
N SER A 212 14.27 10.53 -19.49
CA SER A 212 14.06 9.66 -20.65
C SER A 212 12.66 9.83 -21.25
N GLU A 213 11.63 9.91 -20.40
CA GLU A 213 10.25 10.08 -20.83
C GLU A 213 9.99 11.47 -21.45
N TYR A 214 10.66 12.53 -20.96
CA TYR A 214 10.61 13.86 -21.60
C TYR A 214 11.07 13.79 -23.06
N TRP A 215 12.19 13.11 -23.32
CA TRP A 215 12.70 12.91 -24.68
C TRP A 215 11.74 12.10 -25.55
N SER A 216 11.16 11.01 -25.01
CA SER A 216 10.17 10.23 -25.75
C SER A 216 8.92 11.03 -26.10
N ARG A 217 8.37 11.82 -25.16
CA ARG A 217 7.16 12.62 -25.40
C ARG A 217 7.39 13.80 -26.32
N ALA A 218 8.53 14.50 -26.18
CA ALA A 218 8.94 15.53 -27.13
C ALA A 218 9.05 14.93 -28.54
N GLY A 219 9.63 13.73 -28.64
CA GLY A 219 9.65 12.94 -29.85
C GLY A 219 8.28 12.68 -30.46
N TYR A 220 7.31 12.22 -29.67
CA TYR A 220 5.95 11.97 -30.14
C TYR A 220 5.24 13.24 -30.64
N VAL A 221 5.47 14.39 -30.00
CA VAL A 221 4.95 15.68 -30.50
C VAL A 221 5.58 16.01 -31.85
N ILE A 222 6.90 15.90 -31.99
CA ILE A 222 7.59 16.22 -33.25
C ILE A 222 7.13 15.27 -34.37
N THR A 223 7.04 13.96 -34.12
CA THR A 223 6.63 13.00 -35.15
C THR A 223 5.17 13.17 -35.58
N THR A 224 4.27 13.50 -34.66
CA THR A 224 2.87 13.79 -35.00
C THR A 224 2.72 15.12 -35.76
N VAL A 225 3.51 16.14 -35.44
CA VAL A 225 3.57 17.40 -36.22
C VAL A 225 4.11 17.16 -37.63
N LEU A 226 5.18 16.37 -37.77
CA LEU A 226 5.70 15.98 -39.10
C LEU A 226 4.67 15.17 -39.88
N GLY A 227 3.92 14.27 -39.23
CA GLY A 227 2.80 13.55 -39.85
C GLY A 227 1.70 14.48 -40.36
N LEU A 228 1.34 15.50 -39.58
CA LEU A 228 0.40 16.54 -40.00
C LEU A 228 0.90 17.32 -41.22
N LEU A 229 2.19 17.69 -41.25
CA LEU A 229 2.80 18.38 -42.39
C LEU A 229 2.79 17.53 -43.67
N THR A 230 3.00 16.21 -43.55
CA THR A 230 2.86 15.26 -44.67
C THR A 230 1.44 15.31 -45.24
N VAL A 231 0.41 15.24 -44.40
CA VAL A 231 -0.99 15.26 -44.85
C VAL A 231 -1.39 16.61 -45.46
N LEU A 232 -0.85 17.71 -44.93
CA LEU A 232 -1.04 19.05 -45.49
C LEU A 232 -0.21 19.32 -46.77
N LYS A 233 0.57 18.33 -47.24
CA LYS A 233 1.46 18.42 -48.41
C LYS A 233 2.47 19.57 -48.31
N VAL A 234 2.94 19.87 -47.11
CA VAL A 234 3.93 20.92 -46.85
C VAL A 234 5.33 20.33 -47.02
N GLY A 235 5.86 20.39 -48.24
CA GLY A 235 7.23 19.98 -48.58
C GLY A 235 7.36 18.53 -49.08
N PRO A 236 8.59 18.07 -49.40
CA PRO A 236 8.79 16.75 -50.01
C PRO A 236 8.60 15.61 -49.00
N GLU A 237 7.62 14.74 -49.24
CA GLU A 237 7.28 13.60 -48.36
C GLU A 237 8.50 12.74 -47.99
N ARG A 238 9.36 12.45 -48.98
CA ARG A 238 10.58 11.65 -48.77
C ARG A 238 11.51 12.26 -47.71
N LYS A 239 11.64 13.59 -47.67
CA LYS A 239 12.48 14.29 -46.67
C LYS A 239 11.85 14.21 -45.28
N ILE A 240 10.53 14.37 -45.18
CA ILE A 240 9.79 14.28 -43.92
C ILE A 240 9.88 12.85 -43.35
N THR A 241 9.71 11.83 -44.17
CA THR A 241 9.83 10.43 -43.74
C THR A 241 11.23 10.10 -43.23
N ILE A 242 12.29 10.55 -43.92
CA ILE A 242 13.67 10.40 -43.45
C ILE A 242 13.87 11.10 -42.09
N ALA A 243 13.33 12.31 -41.93
CA ALA A 243 13.40 13.05 -40.66
C ALA A 243 12.69 12.31 -39.51
N VAL A 244 11.49 11.77 -39.75
CA VAL A 244 10.76 10.96 -38.75
C VAL A 244 11.56 9.73 -38.33
N ILE A 245 12.17 9.01 -39.28
CA ILE A 245 13.02 7.84 -38.97
C ILE A 245 14.23 8.26 -38.14
N ALA A 246 14.94 9.32 -38.54
CA ALA A 246 16.13 9.81 -37.84
C ALA A 246 15.81 10.23 -36.38
N ILE A 247 14.70 10.95 -36.18
CA ILE A 247 14.23 11.36 -34.86
C ILE A 247 13.91 10.14 -33.98
N ASN A 248 13.19 9.15 -34.51
CA ASN A 248 12.85 7.94 -33.76
C ASN A 248 14.09 7.14 -33.36
N VAL A 249 15.09 6.99 -34.26
CA VAL A 249 16.36 6.33 -33.93
C VAL A 249 17.10 7.09 -32.84
N PHE A 250 17.16 8.43 -32.94
CA PHE A 250 17.81 9.26 -31.93
C PHE A 250 17.17 9.13 -30.55
N ILE A 251 15.83 9.18 -30.47
CA ILE A 251 15.09 8.99 -29.22
C ILE A 251 15.35 7.60 -28.64
N LEU A 252 15.34 6.56 -29.48
CA LEU A 252 15.60 5.18 -29.05
C LEU A 252 17.00 5.05 -28.44
N LEU A 253 18.01 5.68 -29.03
CA LEU A 253 19.38 5.72 -28.48
C LEU A 253 19.44 6.42 -27.13
N ILE A 254 18.73 7.54 -26.94
CA ILE A 254 18.63 8.24 -25.66
C ILE A 254 17.98 7.36 -24.59
N VAL A 255 16.86 6.71 -24.93
CA VAL A 255 16.15 5.81 -24.00
C VAL A 255 17.05 4.64 -23.61
N PHE A 256 17.73 4.02 -24.58
CA PHE A 256 18.67 2.94 -24.34
C PHE A 256 19.83 3.38 -23.42
N TRP A 257 20.40 4.57 -23.66
CA TRP A 257 21.43 5.15 -22.82
C TRP A 257 20.98 5.32 -21.36
N HIS A 258 19.75 5.82 -21.14
CA HIS A 258 19.20 5.95 -19.78
C HIS A 258 18.95 4.62 -19.09
N ILE A 259 18.60 3.56 -19.82
CA ILE A 259 18.48 2.20 -19.30
C ILE A 259 19.85 1.69 -18.81
N VAL A 260 20.91 1.91 -19.60
CA VAL A 260 22.28 1.52 -19.23
C VAL A 260 22.75 2.23 -17.97
N ILE A 261 22.59 3.56 -17.87
CA ILE A 261 23.00 4.35 -16.70
C ILE A 261 22.32 3.87 -15.41
N HIS A 262 21.08 3.39 -15.50
CA HIS A 262 20.32 2.98 -14.32
C HIS A 262 20.77 1.63 -13.74
N THR A 263 21.52 0.83 -14.50
CA THR A 263 21.96 -0.50 -14.06
C THR A 263 22.97 -0.38 -12.91
N ASP A 264 22.83 -1.19 -11.86
CA ASP A 264 23.70 -1.11 -10.67
C ASP A 264 25.18 -1.35 -11.01
N ARG A 265 25.46 -2.20 -12.00
CA ARG A 265 26.81 -2.39 -12.54
C ARG A 265 27.43 -1.09 -13.05
N TYR A 266 26.66 -0.26 -13.76
CA TYR A 266 27.14 1.04 -14.25
C TYR A 266 27.36 2.02 -13.09
N LYS A 267 26.44 2.07 -12.13
CA LYS A 267 26.59 2.92 -10.93
C LYS A 267 27.85 2.55 -10.13
N SER A 268 28.08 1.26 -9.88
CA SER A 268 29.28 0.78 -9.20
C SER A 268 30.54 1.06 -10.01
N PHE A 269 30.52 0.84 -11.32
CA PHE A 269 31.63 1.19 -12.21
C PHE A 269 31.96 2.69 -12.14
N VAL A 270 30.97 3.57 -12.24
CA VAL A 270 31.16 5.03 -12.13
C VAL A 270 31.66 5.42 -10.74
N LYS A 271 31.16 4.80 -9.66
CA LYS A 271 31.62 5.06 -8.30
C LYS A 271 33.10 4.70 -8.14
N VAL A 272 33.52 3.54 -8.63
CA VAL A 272 34.91 3.07 -8.59
C VAL A 272 35.81 3.92 -9.49
N MET A 273 35.33 4.33 -10.68
CA MET A 273 36.07 5.17 -11.61
C MET A 273 36.26 6.60 -11.08
N LYS A 274 35.19 7.21 -10.53
CA LYS A 274 35.22 8.57 -9.95
C LYS A 274 35.75 8.60 -8.52
N LYS A 275 36.03 7.44 -7.91
CA LYS A 275 36.48 7.29 -6.51
C LYS A 275 35.60 8.08 -5.53
N ARG A 276 34.28 8.05 -5.76
CA ARG A 276 33.32 8.83 -4.97
C ARG A 276 32.99 8.12 -3.65
N LEU A 277 33.06 8.85 -2.55
CA LEU A 277 32.55 8.42 -1.25
C LEU A 277 31.08 8.80 -1.10
N ASP A 278 30.27 7.82 -0.69
CA ASP A 278 28.86 8.03 -0.37
C ASP A 278 28.65 8.08 1.15
N PHE A 279 27.73 8.94 1.58
CA PHE A 279 27.33 9.12 2.98
C PHE A 279 25.81 9.16 3.05
N SER A 280 25.22 8.55 4.09
CA SER A 280 23.79 8.72 4.39
C SER A 280 23.47 10.05 5.07
N LEU A 281 24.47 10.65 5.70
CA LEU A 281 24.35 11.95 6.35
C LEU A 281 25.03 13.01 5.49
N ASN A 282 24.50 14.23 5.51
CA ASN A 282 25.30 15.37 5.08
C ASN A 282 26.33 15.69 6.18
N ILE A 283 27.39 14.90 6.24
CA ILE A 283 28.38 14.89 7.33
C ILE A 283 29.13 16.23 7.47
N TYR A 284 29.14 17.05 6.41
CA TYR A 284 29.76 18.38 6.40
C TYR A 284 28.75 19.51 6.63
N SER A 285 27.51 19.20 7.03
CA SER A 285 26.51 20.22 7.34
C SER A 285 26.78 20.83 8.72
N PRO A 286 26.86 22.17 8.84
CA PRO A 286 27.00 22.82 10.15
C PRO A 286 25.75 22.66 11.03
N ARG A 287 24.61 22.29 10.44
CA ARG A 287 23.34 22.02 11.15
C ARG A 287 23.16 20.54 11.52
N LEU A 288 24.22 19.73 11.43
CA LEU A 288 24.13 18.31 11.75
C LEU A 288 23.92 18.12 13.26
N ASP A 289 22.82 17.47 13.63
CA ASP A 289 22.55 17.13 15.03
C ASP A 289 23.31 15.86 15.43
N PHE A 290 24.48 16.07 16.05
CA PHE A 290 25.33 14.99 16.53
C PHE A 290 24.63 14.09 17.54
N ALA A 291 23.95 14.67 18.53
CA ALA A 291 23.34 13.92 19.63
C ALA A 291 22.28 12.96 19.10
N LYS A 292 21.45 13.43 18.16
CA LYS A 292 20.44 12.62 17.48
C LYS A 292 21.04 11.45 16.72
N HIS A 293 22.08 11.68 15.91
CA HIS A 293 22.67 10.61 15.11
C HIS A 293 23.44 9.59 15.94
N ILE A 294 24.13 10.02 17.00
CA ILE A 294 24.82 9.14 17.95
C ILE A 294 23.81 8.30 18.74
N LYS A 295 22.75 8.92 19.26
CA LYS A 295 21.64 8.19 19.91
C LYS A 295 21.11 7.09 18.99
N ARG A 296 20.88 7.39 17.71
CA ARG A 296 20.37 6.39 16.76
C ARG A 296 21.35 5.25 16.49
N ARG A 297 22.61 5.56 16.18
CA ARG A 297 23.61 4.60 15.67
C ARG A 297 24.35 3.82 16.76
N VAL A 298 24.39 4.35 17.97
CA VAL A 298 25.05 3.71 19.11
C VAL A 298 24.00 3.18 20.07
N TRP A 299 23.20 4.06 20.67
CA TRP A 299 22.26 3.68 21.73
C TRP A 299 21.13 2.79 21.21
N GLN A 300 20.29 3.31 20.32
CA GLN A 300 19.10 2.61 19.84
C GLN A 300 19.41 1.39 18.99
N GLU A 301 20.46 1.45 18.17
CA GLU A 301 20.90 0.30 17.38
C GLU A 301 21.38 -0.84 18.29
N THR A 302 22.09 -0.54 19.37
CA THR A 302 22.53 -1.57 20.32
C THR A 302 21.34 -2.18 21.05
N TRP A 303 20.41 -1.39 21.58
CA TRP A 303 19.18 -1.91 22.21
C TRP A 303 18.33 -2.74 21.26
N THR A 304 18.17 -2.28 20.01
CA THR A 304 17.42 -3.02 18.99
C THR A 304 18.11 -4.34 18.67
N THR A 305 19.43 -4.32 18.53
CA THR A 305 20.20 -5.55 18.26
C THR A 305 20.06 -6.52 19.42
N LEU A 306 20.28 -6.06 20.66
CA LEU A 306 20.16 -6.86 21.88
C LEU A 306 18.82 -7.60 21.94
N LEU A 307 17.71 -6.86 21.80
CA LEU A 307 16.37 -7.43 21.87
C LEU A 307 16.05 -8.36 20.69
N LEU A 308 16.56 -8.06 19.49
CA LEU A 308 16.27 -8.87 18.30
C LEU A 308 17.14 -10.12 18.17
N THR A 309 18.34 -10.14 18.76
CA THR A 309 19.31 -11.23 18.54
C THR A 309 19.57 -12.09 19.77
N SER A 310 19.35 -11.59 20.99
CA SER A 310 19.56 -12.41 22.20
C SER A 310 18.53 -13.55 22.24
N GLU A 311 18.99 -14.76 22.56
CA GLU A 311 18.17 -15.98 22.54
C GLU A 311 16.92 -15.87 23.43
N GLN A 312 17.00 -15.09 24.50
CA GLN A 312 15.90 -14.88 25.46
C GLN A 312 14.79 -13.96 24.93
N PHE A 313 15.10 -13.10 23.97
CA PHE A 313 14.19 -12.04 23.50
C PHE A 313 13.81 -12.16 22.03
N LYS A 314 14.62 -12.85 21.22
CA LYS A 314 14.47 -12.93 19.78
C LYS A 314 13.09 -13.48 19.37
N MET A 315 12.63 -13.06 18.20
CA MET A 315 11.43 -13.63 17.60
C MET A 315 11.68 -15.07 17.15
N HIS A 316 10.66 -15.92 17.21
CA HIS A 316 10.74 -17.27 16.67
C HIS A 316 11.03 -17.27 15.16
N GLU A 317 11.85 -18.22 14.72
CA GLU A 317 12.19 -18.38 13.31
C GLU A 317 10.93 -18.69 12.48
N ASN A 318 10.87 -18.17 11.25
CA ASN A 318 9.74 -18.30 10.31
C ASN A 318 8.40 -17.67 10.74
N LYS A 319 8.36 -16.94 11.85
CA LYS A 319 7.16 -16.21 12.25
C LYS A 319 6.90 -15.02 11.32
N THR A 320 5.65 -14.88 10.88
CA THR A 320 5.20 -13.69 10.13
C THR A 320 4.73 -12.61 11.11
N VAL A 321 5.44 -11.49 11.15
CA VAL A 321 5.07 -10.32 11.94
C VAL A 321 4.02 -9.53 11.18
N ALA A 322 2.75 -9.71 11.54
CA ALA A 322 1.62 -9.06 10.90
C ALA A 322 1.02 -7.98 11.80
N PHE A 323 0.70 -6.83 11.22
CA PHE A 323 0.05 -5.73 11.93
C PHE A 323 -1.34 -5.51 11.37
N SER A 324 -2.29 -5.30 12.27
CA SER A 324 -3.57 -4.71 11.92
C SER A 324 -3.38 -3.22 11.67
N GLN A 325 -3.36 -2.82 10.40
CA GLN A 325 -3.09 -1.44 9.98
C GLN A 325 -4.35 -0.77 9.42
N SER A 326 -4.56 0.49 9.81
CA SER A 326 -5.54 1.39 9.20
C SER A 326 -4.99 2.82 9.31
N PRO A 327 -5.23 3.70 8.31
CA PRO A 327 -4.84 5.10 8.39
C PRO A 327 -5.40 5.83 9.62
N PHE A 328 -6.52 5.35 10.14
CA PHE A 328 -7.30 6.04 11.17
C PHE A 328 -6.97 5.61 12.61
N ARG A 329 -6.22 4.53 12.82
CA ARG A 329 -5.88 4.04 14.16
C ARG A 329 -4.43 3.55 14.28
N PRO A 330 -3.87 3.55 15.51
CA PRO A 330 -2.55 2.98 15.76
C PRO A 330 -2.47 1.51 15.30
N PRO A 331 -1.27 1.06 14.89
CA PRO A 331 -1.06 -0.31 14.47
C PRO A 331 -1.07 -1.23 15.69
N TYR A 332 -1.62 -2.43 15.53
CA TYR A 332 -1.64 -3.45 16.57
C TYR A 332 -1.05 -4.75 16.05
N LEU A 333 -0.11 -5.34 16.77
CA LEU A 333 0.53 -6.61 16.40
C LEU A 333 -0.47 -7.76 16.50
N LEU A 334 -0.54 -8.59 15.48
CA LEU A 334 -1.39 -9.78 15.45
C LEU A 334 -0.58 -11.03 15.77
N ASN A 335 -1.24 -12.05 16.34
CA ASN A 335 -0.66 -13.36 16.65
C ASN A 335 0.60 -13.26 17.51
N PHE A 336 0.55 -12.49 18.60
CA PHE A 336 1.68 -12.30 19.51
C PHE A 336 2.14 -13.64 20.12
N SER A 337 3.46 -13.86 20.25
CA SER A 337 4.05 -15.09 20.82
C SER A 337 4.79 -14.86 22.13
N GLY A 338 4.72 -13.65 22.72
CA GLY A 338 5.27 -13.42 24.05
C GLY A 338 6.74 -13.02 24.11
N THR A 339 7.33 -12.52 23.01
CA THR A 339 8.75 -12.11 23.04
C THR A 339 8.91 -10.59 23.11
N ALA A 340 9.96 -10.13 23.81
CA ALA A 340 10.26 -8.72 23.95
C ALA A 340 10.65 -8.08 22.60
N ALA A 341 11.28 -8.84 21.69
CA ALA A 341 11.54 -8.40 20.32
C ALA A 341 10.27 -7.96 19.59
N GLU A 342 9.20 -8.76 19.69
CA GLU A 342 7.93 -8.45 19.04
C GLU A 342 7.32 -7.15 19.57
N ARG A 343 7.35 -6.97 20.89
CA ARG A 343 6.86 -5.75 21.54
C ARG A 343 7.70 -4.53 21.20
N HIS A 344 9.02 -4.68 21.12
CA HIS A 344 9.92 -3.61 20.68
C HIS A 344 9.59 -3.16 19.24
N VAL A 345 9.38 -4.11 18.33
CA VAL A 345 8.99 -3.81 16.94
C VAL A 345 7.59 -3.19 16.88
N GLU A 346 6.65 -3.63 17.73
CA GLU A 346 5.32 -3.02 17.84
C GLU A 346 5.42 -1.57 18.32
N ASN A 347 6.19 -1.28 19.37
CA ASN A 347 6.42 0.08 19.87
C ASN A 347 7.03 1.00 18.80
N LEU A 348 8.05 0.52 18.08
CA LEU A 348 8.64 1.23 16.93
C LEU A 348 7.60 1.50 15.82
N LYS A 349 6.73 0.54 15.54
CA LYS A 349 5.70 0.68 14.50
C LYS A 349 4.62 1.68 14.92
N ILE A 350 4.20 1.67 16.19
CA ILE A 350 3.26 2.65 16.75
C ILE A 350 3.84 4.06 16.59
N ILE A 351 5.09 4.28 17.01
CA ILE A 351 5.75 5.59 16.95
C ILE A 351 5.88 6.12 15.53
N ARG A 352 6.23 5.26 14.57
CA ARG A 352 6.30 5.64 13.15
C ARG A 352 4.95 6.15 12.61
N GLN A 353 3.85 5.71 13.19
CA GLN A 353 2.51 6.10 12.77
C GLN A 353 1.98 7.34 13.50
N ILE A 354 2.09 7.42 14.83
CA ILE A 354 1.49 8.49 15.64
C ILE A 354 2.46 9.62 16.01
N GLY A 355 3.77 9.38 15.96
CA GLY A 355 4.81 10.32 16.34
C GLY A 355 5.08 10.37 17.85
N ILE A 356 6.23 10.94 18.22
CA ILE A 356 6.73 10.92 19.61
C ILE A 356 5.84 11.72 20.56
N LYS A 357 5.33 12.88 20.13
CA LYS A 357 4.49 13.75 20.95
C LYS A 357 3.22 13.03 21.43
N ASN A 358 2.52 12.36 20.51
CA ASN A 358 1.30 11.63 20.83
C ASN A 358 1.59 10.37 21.64
N TYR A 359 2.72 9.71 21.37
CA TYR A 359 3.18 8.56 22.16
C TYR A 359 3.42 8.95 23.62
N THR A 360 4.20 10.01 23.86
CA THR A 360 4.47 10.51 25.21
C THR A 360 3.21 11.01 25.91
N SER A 361 2.34 11.73 25.18
CA SER A 361 1.07 12.21 25.75
C SER A 361 0.15 11.06 26.18
N ALA A 362 0.14 9.95 25.43
CA ALA A 362 -0.65 8.77 25.77
C ALA A 362 -0.10 7.99 26.98
N MET A 363 1.14 8.26 27.40
CA MET A 363 1.74 7.69 28.61
C MET A 363 1.51 8.55 29.86
N ALA A 364 0.89 9.73 29.72
CA ALA A 364 0.54 10.55 30.86
C ALA A 364 -0.42 9.77 31.78
N PRO A 365 -0.33 9.96 33.12
CA PRO A 365 -1.27 9.39 34.06
C PRO A 365 -2.71 9.73 33.69
N LEU A 366 -3.57 8.72 33.69
CA LEU A 366 -4.97 8.86 33.32
C LEU A 366 -5.80 9.32 34.52
N SER A 367 -6.87 10.07 34.25
CA SER A 367 -7.87 10.39 35.26
C SER A 367 -8.55 9.11 35.77
N THR A 368 -8.96 9.11 37.04
CA THR A 368 -9.67 7.96 37.63
C THR A 368 -10.99 7.66 36.90
N SER A 369 -11.65 8.69 36.35
CA SER A 369 -12.84 8.54 35.50
C SER A 369 -12.52 7.72 34.25
N LEU A 370 -11.46 8.10 33.54
CA LEU A 370 -11.07 7.44 32.29
C LEU A 370 -10.61 6.00 32.53
N ILE A 371 -9.89 5.71 33.63
CA ILE A 371 -9.53 4.34 34.00
C ILE A 371 -10.78 3.47 34.19
N LYS A 372 -11.80 3.99 34.89
CA LYS A 372 -13.08 3.28 35.10
C LYS A 372 -13.81 3.05 33.77
N LEU A 373 -13.90 4.06 32.91
CA LEU A 373 -14.52 3.94 31.58
C LEU A 373 -13.82 2.89 30.72
N ARG A 374 -12.48 2.88 30.72
CA ARG A 374 -11.68 1.88 29.99
C ARG A 374 -11.99 0.45 30.47
N SER A 375 -12.04 0.23 31.78
CA SER A 375 -12.42 -1.08 32.35
C SER A 375 -13.82 -1.48 31.89
N ILE A 376 -14.82 -0.60 32.06
CA ILE A 376 -16.20 -0.89 31.66
C ILE A 376 -16.29 -1.31 30.19
N ILE A 377 -15.59 -0.59 29.29
CA ILE A 377 -15.59 -0.88 27.85
C ILE A 377 -14.97 -2.25 27.57
N VAL A 378 -13.77 -2.46 28.11
CA VAL A 378 -13.00 -3.68 27.89
C VAL A 378 -13.70 -4.90 28.50
N ASP A 379 -14.49 -4.69 29.56
CA ASP A 379 -15.27 -5.72 30.25
C ASP A 379 -16.57 -6.05 29.52
N ASN A 380 -17.30 -5.05 29.02
CA ASN A 380 -18.69 -5.21 28.61
C ASN A 380 -19.01 -4.76 27.18
N PHE A 381 -18.23 -3.83 26.61
CA PHE A 381 -18.55 -3.15 25.35
C PHE A 381 -17.49 -3.37 24.26
N VAL A 382 -17.01 -4.60 24.16
CA VAL A 382 -16.17 -5.07 23.05
C VAL A 382 -16.86 -6.27 22.37
N GLY A 383 -16.77 -6.34 21.05
CA GLY A 383 -17.40 -7.37 20.22
C GLY A 383 -18.47 -6.81 19.28
N PRO A 384 -19.25 -7.68 18.62
CA PRO A 384 -20.41 -7.29 17.81
C PRO A 384 -21.58 -6.78 18.67
N ASP A 385 -22.57 -6.18 18.01
CA ASP A 385 -23.81 -5.63 18.61
C ASP A 385 -23.57 -4.45 19.56
N MET A 386 -22.47 -3.73 19.32
CA MET A 386 -22.19 -2.47 19.98
C MET A 386 -22.84 -1.33 19.21
N TYR A 387 -23.21 -0.27 19.93
CA TYR A 387 -23.92 0.88 19.37
C TYR A 387 -23.06 2.14 19.50
N TYR A 388 -23.02 2.95 18.45
CA TYR A 388 -22.49 4.30 18.55
C TYR A 388 -23.12 5.22 17.51
N ALA A 389 -23.78 6.27 17.97
CA ALA A 389 -24.31 7.33 17.13
C ALA A 389 -23.45 8.60 17.27
N PRO A 390 -22.59 8.93 16.28
CA PRO A 390 -21.80 10.16 16.28
C PRO A 390 -22.69 11.41 16.26
N GLU A 391 -22.17 12.51 16.79
CA GLU A 391 -22.88 13.79 16.86
C GLU A 391 -23.14 14.40 15.49
N PHE A 392 -22.14 14.35 14.62
CA PHE A 392 -22.22 14.85 13.25
C PHE A 392 -22.28 13.67 12.29
N PHE A 393 -23.50 13.25 11.98
CA PHE A 393 -23.73 12.13 11.09
C PHE A 393 -23.60 12.57 9.62
N THR A 394 -22.40 12.40 9.04
CA THR A 394 -22.13 12.78 7.64
C THR A 394 -22.43 11.66 6.64
N HIS A 395 -22.65 10.43 7.11
CA HIS A 395 -22.79 9.25 6.26
C HIS A 395 -24.25 8.80 6.14
N LYS A 396 -24.90 9.12 5.01
CA LYS A 396 -26.29 8.73 4.72
C LYS A 396 -26.55 7.21 4.67
N ILE A 397 -25.51 6.39 4.66
CA ILE A 397 -25.59 4.93 4.48
C ILE A 397 -25.82 4.19 5.81
N ILE A 398 -25.27 4.69 6.92
CA ILE A 398 -25.38 4.02 8.22
C ILE A 398 -26.73 4.40 8.83
N LYS A 399 -27.56 3.40 9.13
CA LYS A 399 -28.93 3.64 9.63
C LYS A 399 -29.11 3.13 11.05
N THR A 400 -28.58 1.94 11.34
CA THR A 400 -28.80 1.24 12.61
C THR A 400 -27.88 1.77 13.72
N CYS A 401 -26.72 2.33 13.34
CA CYS A 401 -25.61 2.70 14.24
C CYS A 401 -25.05 1.52 15.06
N PHE A 402 -25.40 0.28 14.70
CA PHE A 402 -24.86 -0.93 15.30
C PHE A 402 -23.69 -1.48 14.48
N GLY A 403 -22.83 -2.24 15.16
CA GLY A 403 -21.67 -2.83 14.54
C GLY A 403 -20.77 -3.56 15.52
N LYS A 404 -19.51 -3.73 15.12
CA LYS A 404 -18.45 -4.32 15.92
C LYS A 404 -17.59 -3.23 16.53
N ALA A 405 -17.43 -3.26 17.85
CA ALA A 405 -16.41 -2.50 18.56
C ALA A 405 -15.23 -3.39 18.97
N TYR A 406 -14.03 -2.84 18.94
CA TYR A 406 -12.84 -3.44 19.55
C TYR A 406 -11.90 -2.33 20.04
N VAL A 407 -11.01 -2.67 20.96
CA VAL A 407 -10.10 -1.71 21.58
C VAL A 407 -8.71 -1.83 20.97
N VAL A 408 -8.07 -0.69 20.70
CA VAL A 408 -6.63 -0.60 20.56
C VAL A 408 -6.10 -0.10 21.91
N PRO A 409 -5.22 -0.85 22.59
CA PRO A 409 -4.85 -0.52 23.96
C PRO A 409 -3.94 0.71 24.08
N PHE A 410 -3.13 1.00 23.06
CA PHE A 410 -2.17 2.10 23.12
C PHE A 410 -1.92 2.81 21.77
N PRO A 411 -2.09 4.15 21.71
CA PRO A 411 -2.95 4.93 22.59
C PRO A 411 -4.35 4.33 22.65
N PHE A 412 -4.95 4.33 23.84
CA PHE A 412 -6.27 3.71 24.03
C PHE A 412 -7.29 4.36 23.11
N SER A 413 -7.96 3.54 22.30
CA SER A 413 -9.05 3.99 21.44
C SER A 413 -10.06 2.86 21.24
N VAL A 414 -11.33 3.25 21.14
CA VAL A 414 -12.41 2.33 20.77
C VAL A 414 -12.63 2.45 19.27
N VAL A 415 -12.58 1.34 18.57
CA VAL A 415 -12.73 1.31 17.12
C VAL A 415 -14.06 0.67 16.78
N MET A 416 -14.91 1.44 16.11
CA MET A 416 -16.23 1.04 15.68
C MET A 416 -16.25 0.75 14.18
N VAL A 417 -16.81 -0.39 13.80
CA VAL A 417 -17.05 -0.78 12.41
C VAL A 417 -18.52 -1.15 12.27
N TYR A 418 -19.27 -0.37 11.50
CA TYR A 418 -20.71 -0.51 11.36
C TYR A 418 -21.10 -1.75 10.54
N ASP A 419 -22.34 -2.21 10.71
CA ASP A 419 -22.84 -3.39 9.99
C ASP A 419 -23.15 -3.12 8.51
N GLU A 420 -23.42 -1.87 8.14
CA GLU A 420 -23.79 -1.47 6.78
C GLU A 420 -22.59 -1.00 5.94
N ASP A 421 -21.49 -0.63 6.58
CA ASP A 421 -20.32 -0.05 5.93
C ASP A 421 -19.02 -0.56 6.54
N GLU A 422 -18.00 -0.74 5.69
CA GLU A 422 -16.66 -1.16 6.13
C GLU A 422 -15.83 0.01 6.67
N THR A 423 -16.36 1.23 6.66
CA THR A 423 -15.70 2.41 7.23
C THR A 423 -15.45 2.23 8.72
N VAL A 424 -14.22 2.57 9.13
CA VAL A 424 -13.74 2.45 10.50
C VAL A 424 -13.80 3.82 11.17
N LEU A 425 -14.53 3.91 12.28
CA LEU A 425 -14.56 5.08 13.16
C LEU A 425 -13.71 4.81 14.40
N VAL A 426 -12.94 5.79 14.83
CA VAL A 426 -12.00 5.66 15.95
C VAL A 426 -12.33 6.72 16.98
N LEU A 427 -12.72 6.27 18.17
CA LEU A 427 -13.05 7.10 19.32
C LEU A 427 -11.82 7.17 20.21
N ALA A 428 -11.23 8.35 20.33
CA ALA A 428 -9.97 8.56 21.03
C ALA A 428 -10.08 9.63 22.12
N GLU A 429 -11.00 10.58 21.97
CA GLU A 429 -11.18 11.64 22.97
C GLU A 429 -12.04 11.17 24.14
N GLU A 430 -11.80 11.74 25.34
CA GLU A 430 -12.47 11.31 26.57
C GLU A 430 -14.00 11.44 26.48
N TRP A 431 -14.50 12.53 25.88
CA TRP A 431 -15.94 12.73 25.71
C TRP A 431 -16.58 11.72 24.73
N GLU A 432 -15.85 11.27 23.70
CA GLU A 432 -16.34 10.24 22.77
C GLU A 432 -16.46 8.89 23.47
N ILE A 433 -15.45 8.56 24.29
CA ILE A 433 -15.39 7.33 25.09
C ILE A 433 -16.51 7.34 26.13
N GLU A 434 -16.73 8.45 26.83
CA GLU A 434 -17.81 8.60 27.79
C GLU A 434 -19.18 8.45 27.11
N ARG A 435 -19.40 9.17 26.00
CA ARG A 435 -20.63 9.08 25.21
C ARG A 435 -20.88 7.65 24.71
N TYR A 436 -19.83 6.95 24.27
CA TYR A 436 -19.93 5.56 23.85
C TYR A 436 -20.46 4.66 24.98
N VAL A 437 -19.93 4.80 26.20
CA VAL A 437 -20.42 4.07 27.38
C VAL A 437 -21.88 4.43 27.67
N GLN A 438 -22.19 5.73 27.79
CA GLN A 438 -23.55 6.22 28.08
C GLN A 438 -24.59 5.71 27.08
N GLN A 439 -24.28 5.70 25.78
CA GLN A 439 -25.19 5.18 24.76
C GLN A 439 -25.42 3.68 24.89
N ASN A 440 -24.37 2.90 25.20
CA ASN A 440 -24.47 1.45 25.35
C ASN A 440 -25.11 1.02 26.69
N GLU A 441 -25.13 1.89 27.69
CA GLU A 441 -25.86 1.72 28.95
C GLU A 441 -27.34 2.16 28.87
N ASN A 442 -27.72 2.88 27.80
CA ASN A 442 -29.10 3.29 27.60
C ASN A 442 -30.03 2.06 27.50
N LYS A 443 -31.08 2.05 28.32
CA LYS A 443 -32.06 0.94 28.41
C LYS A 443 -32.67 0.56 27.06
N GLU A 444 -32.90 1.53 26.18
CA GLU A 444 -33.46 1.27 24.85
C GLU A 444 -32.44 0.58 23.94
N ILE A 445 -31.18 1.02 23.97
CA ILE A 445 -30.10 0.37 23.21
C ILE A 445 -29.83 -1.04 23.73
N GLN A 446 -29.90 -1.26 25.05
CA GLN A 446 -29.80 -2.59 25.64
C GLN A 446 -30.92 -3.54 25.16
N ARG A 447 -32.16 -3.04 25.05
CA ARG A 447 -33.28 -3.82 24.49
C ARG A 447 -33.05 -4.21 23.04
N ARG A 448 -32.61 -3.26 22.20
CA ARG A 448 -32.28 -3.50 20.78
C ARG A 448 -31.11 -4.47 20.64
N ARG A 449 -30.07 -4.33 21.47
CA ARG A 449 -28.96 -5.28 21.54
C ARG A 449 -29.45 -6.68 21.91
N HIS A 450 -30.36 -6.80 22.86
CA HIS A 450 -30.93 -8.08 23.26
C HIS A 450 -31.69 -8.76 22.11
N VAL A 451 -32.48 -8.00 21.32
CA VAL A 451 -33.11 -8.52 20.09
C VAL A 451 -32.07 -9.08 19.12
N ARG A 452 -30.97 -8.34 18.89
CA ARG A 452 -29.89 -8.78 18.01
C ARG A 452 -29.18 -10.03 18.53
N GLN A 453 -28.86 -10.09 19.81
CA GLN A 453 -28.26 -11.28 20.43
C GLN A 453 -29.20 -12.49 20.35
N THR A 454 -30.51 -12.29 20.49
CA THR A 454 -31.52 -13.34 20.32
C THR A 454 -31.56 -13.85 18.89
N LEU A 455 -31.44 -12.97 17.90
CA LEU A 455 -31.34 -13.38 16.50
C LEU A 455 -30.03 -14.13 16.20
N ARG A 456 -28.91 -13.75 16.83
CA ARG A 456 -27.64 -14.51 16.76
C ARG A 456 -27.74 -15.90 17.39
N ALA A 457 -28.47 -16.02 18.49
CA ALA A 457 -28.69 -17.30 19.19
C ALA A 457 -29.40 -18.34 18.30
N LEU A 458 -30.15 -17.88 17.30
CA LEU A 458 -30.86 -18.70 16.32
C LEU A 458 -30.05 -19.00 15.05
N GLU A 459 -28.85 -18.42 14.88
CA GLU A 459 -28.05 -18.60 13.67
C GLU A 459 -27.64 -20.06 13.46
N GLY A 460 -27.87 -20.57 12.24
CA GLY A 460 -27.57 -21.95 11.85
C GLY A 460 -28.50 -22.99 12.44
N LYS A 461 -29.50 -22.58 13.24
CA LYS A 461 -30.47 -23.47 13.88
C LYS A 461 -31.75 -23.57 13.04
N VAL A 462 -32.44 -24.70 13.16
CA VAL A 462 -33.78 -24.88 12.60
C VAL A 462 -34.77 -24.11 13.47
N ILE A 463 -35.48 -23.17 12.85
CA ILE A 463 -36.47 -22.31 13.50
C ILE A 463 -37.83 -22.44 12.85
N ILE A 464 -38.88 -22.17 13.61
CA ILE A 464 -40.23 -21.93 13.10
C ILE A 464 -40.34 -20.43 12.81
N GLY A 465 -40.37 -20.03 11.54
CA GLY A 465 -40.32 -18.63 11.13
C GLY A 465 -41.41 -18.25 10.12
N PRO A 466 -41.72 -16.95 10.00
CA PRO A 466 -42.71 -16.46 9.05
C PRO A 466 -42.20 -16.59 7.61
N SER A 467 -43.05 -17.10 6.73
CA SER A 467 -42.87 -17.18 5.29
C SER A 467 -44.04 -16.50 4.60
N ARG A 468 -43.77 -15.85 3.48
CA ARG A 468 -44.77 -15.15 2.68
C ARG A 468 -44.59 -15.52 1.21
N GLU A 469 -45.66 -16.00 0.59
CA GLU A 469 -45.68 -16.19 -0.88
C GLU A 469 -45.89 -14.85 -1.59
N LYS A 470 -45.31 -14.70 -2.79
CA LYS A 470 -45.34 -13.43 -3.54
C LYS A 470 -46.77 -12.92 -3.84
N ASN A 471 -47.76 -13.80 -3.84
CA ASN A 471 -49.15 -13.50 -4.17
C ASN A 471 -50.09 -13.57 -2.96
N ASP A 472 -49.57 -13.87 -1.77
CA ASP A 472 -50.39 -14.05 -0.57
C ASP A 472 -50.22 -12.90 0.44
N THR A 473 -51.34 -12.51 1.04
CA THR A 473 -51.38 -11.55 2.14
C THR A 473 -51.20 -12.22 3.50
N GLU A 474 -51.38 -13.54 3.58
CA GLU A 474 -51.28 -14.28 4.83
C GLU A 474 -49.83 -14.73 5.12
N ILE A 475 -49.38 -14.56 6.37
CA ILE A 475 -48.05 -14.99 6.83
C ILE A 475 -48.20 -16.37 7.47
N GLN A 476 -47.60 -17.37 6.82
CA GLN A 476 -47.58 -18.75 7.31
C GLN A 476 -46.25 -19.05 8.01
N TYR A 477 -46.20 -20.07 8.87
CA TYR A 477 -45.03 -20.38 9.68
C TYR A 477 -44.47 -21.75 9.30
N TYR A 478 -43.19 -21.77 8.90
CA TYR A 478 -42.51 -22.97 8.41
C TYR A 478 -41.20 -23.21 9.15
N ARG A 479 -40.71 -24.45 9.09
CA ARG A 479 -39.37 -24.79 9.57
C ARG A 479 -38.33 -24.36 8.54
N GLY A 480 -37.39 -23.52 8.95
CA GLY A 480 -36.31 -23.03 8.09
C GLY A 480 -35.02 -22.84 8.88
N ILE A 481 -33.94 -22.48 8.19
CA ILE A 481 -32.63 -22.25 8.80
C ILE A 481 -32.34 -20.76 8.76
N LEU A 482 -32.10 -20.16 9.93
CA LEU A 482 -31.72 -18.75 10.03
C LEU A 482 -30.22 -18.58 9.74
N SER A 483 -29.89 -17.61 8.91
CA SER A 483 -28.52 -17.27 8.52
C SER A 483 -28.27 -15.77 8.65
N ILE A 484 -27.04 -15.41 9.02
CA ILE A 484 -26.61 -14.01 9.16
C ILE A 484 -25.50 -13.71 8.16
N GLN A 485 -25.79 -12.83 7.20
CA GLN A 485 -24.84 -12.34 6.22
C GLN A 485 -23.94 -11.27 6.86
N ARG A 486 -22.63 -11.44 6.67
CA ARG A 486 -21.56 -10.58 7.19
C ARG A 486 -20.63 -10.14 6.07
N HIS A 487 -19.88 -9.05 6.28
CA HIS A 487 -18.90 -8.55 5.30
C HIS A 487 -17.80 -9.58 5.00
N LYS A 488 -17.38 -10.32 6.02
CA LYS A 488 -16.32 -11.34 5.92
C LYS A 488 -16.81 -12.67 6.45
N ARG A 489 -16.35 -13.75 5.81
CA ARG A 489 -16.62 -15.14 6.23
C ARG A 489 -15.59 -15.69 7.21
N SER A 490 -14.57 -14.92 7.58
CA SER A 490 -13.56 -15.37 8.53
C SER A 490 -14.20 -15.64 9.89
N LYS A 491 -13.70 -16.66 10.57
CA LYS A 491 -14.19 -17.09 11.87
C LYS A 491 -13.14 -16.76 12.92
N TRP A 492 -13.61 -16.27 14.07
CA TRP A 492 -12.85 -16.21 15.30
C TRP A 492 -12.96 -17.57 16.00
N SER A 493 -12.19 -17.80 17.08
CA SER A 493 -12.08 -19.07 17.81
C SER A 493 -13.41 -19.86 17.93
N ASN A 494 -13.34 -21.18 17.96
CA ASN A 494 -14.51 -22.09 17.96
C ASN A 494 -15.44 -21.93 16.74
N ASN A 495 -14.89 -21.50 15.59
CA ASN A 495 -15.60 -21.41 14.30
C ASN A 495 -16.78 -20.43 14.23
N TYR A 496 -16.88 -19.46 15.15
CA TYR A 496 -17.93 -18.44 15.13
C TYR A 496 -17.48 -17.15 14.44
N ASN A 497 -18.38 -16.49 13.72
CA ASN A 497 -18.06 -15.30 12.95
C ASN A 497 -18.38 -14.00 13.72
N MET A 498 -17.33 -13.35 14.20
CA MET A 498 -17.36 -12.08 14.95
C MET A 498 -17.15 -10.83 14.07
N ASN A 499 -17.33 -10.94 12.74
CA ASN A 499 -17.20 -9.79 11.84
C ASN A 499 -18.48 -8.94 11.81
N PRO A 500 -18.36 -7.64 11.44
CA PRO A 500 -19.51 -6.78 11.18
C PRO A 500 -20.37 -7.29 10.02
N GLY A 501 -21.62 -6.83 10.01
CA GLY A 501 -22.66 -7.19 9.07
C GLY A 501 -23.76 -8.00 9.77
N PHE A 502 -25.01 -7.55 9.59
CA PHE A 502 -26.14 -8.10 10.34
C PHE A 502 -27.43 -8.18 9.51
N LYS A 503 -27.30 -8.73 8.29
CA LYS A 503 -28.46 -8.99 7.44
C LYS A 503 -28.91 -10.43 7.63
N ILE A 504 -30.18 -10.60 8.03
CA ILE A 504 -30.74 -11.89 8.44
C ILE A 504 -31.61 -12.42 7.32
N THR A 505 -31.42 -13.70 7.02
CA THR A 505 -32.21 -14.43 6.03
C THR A 505 -32.61 -15.79 6.59
N VAL A 506 -33.83 -16.24 6.32
CA VAL A 506 -34.28 -17.59 6.66
C VAL A 506 -34.52 -18.36 5.37
N SER A 507 -33.87 -19.51 5.21
CA SER A 507 -34.11 -20.42 4.09
C SER A 507 -35.06 -21.54 4.50
N TYR A 508 -36.12 -21.72 3.73
CA TYR A 508 -37.10 -22.79 3.88
C TYR A 508 -36.91 -23.79 2.76
N VAL A 509 -36.84 -25.08 3.11
CA VAL A 509 -36.84 -26.19 2.16
C VAL A 509 -38.22 -26.84 2.24
N ASP A 510 -38.99 -26.72 1.17
CA ASP A 510 -40.29 -27.36 1.05
C ASP A 510 -40.12 -28.77 0.47
N ILE A 511 -40.86 -29.74 1.00
CA ILE A 511 -40.85 -31.13 0.55
C ILE A 511 -41.56 -31.24 -0.82
N GLN A 512 -42.48 -30.31 -1.12
CA GLN A 512 -43.30 -30.34 -2.34
C GLN A 512 -42.72 -29.51 -3.49
N SER A 513 -41.81 -28.57 -3.21
CA SER A 513 -41.15 -27.75 -4.22
C SER A 513 -39.64 -27.63 -3.92
N PRO A 514 -38.74 -28.10 -4.79
CA PRO A 514 -37.29 -28.10 -4.54
C PRO A 514 -36.64 -26.71 -4.57
N ASN A 515 -37.44 -25.64 -4.72
CA ASN A 515 -36.93 -24.28 -4.78
C ASN A 515 -36.75 -23.74 -3.36
N GLU A 516 -35.51 -23.50 -2.95
CA GLU A 516 -35.16 -22.84 -1.70
C GLU A 516 -35.83 -21.46 -1.62
N ARG A 517 -36.69 -21.26 -0.62
CA ARG A 517 -37.37 -19.98 -0.38
C ARG A 517 -36.59 -19.21 0.67
N VAL A 518 -36.11 -18.01 0.34
CA VAL A 518 -35.34 -17.16 1.26
C VAL A 518 -36.12 -15.89 1.60
N VAL A 519 -36.40 -15.67 2.88
CA VAL A 519 -37.07 -14.46 3.38
C VAL A 519 -36.08 -13.55 4.13
N GLY A 520 -36.32 -12.24 4.08
CA GLY A 520 -35.46 -11.21 4.69
C GLY A 520 -36.11 -10.48 5.87
N HIS A 521 -35.49 -9.36 6.25
CA HIS A 521 -35.89 -8.53 7.40
C HIS A 521 -37.36 -8.08 7.37
N ASP A 522 -37.87 -7.73 6.19
CA ASP A 522 -39.23 -7.26 5.97
C ASP A 522 -40.30 -8.28 6.37
N VAL A 523 -40.12 -9.55 6.02
CA VAL A 523 -41.06 -10.64 6.38
C VAL A 523 -40.88 -11.07 7.84
N LEU A 524 -39.65 -11.01 8.36
CA LEU A 524 -39.33 -11.35 9.74
C LEU A 524 -39.77 -10.28 10.76
N GLY A 525 -40.18 -9.10 10.28
CA GLY A 525 -40.54 -7.96 11.12
C GLY A 525 -39.34 -7.30 11.79
N ILE A 526 -38.17 -7.33 11.15
CA ILE A 526 -36.96 -6.66 11.64
C ILE A 526 -36.96 -5.23 11.08
N THR A 527 -37.04 -4.25 11.97
CA THR A 527 -36.94 -2.82 11.62
C THR A 527 -35.49 -2.35 11.58
N GLU A 528 -35.24 -1.19 10.94
CA GLU A 528 -33.90 -0.59 10.86
C GLU A 528 -33.31 -0.24 12.23
N ASP A 529 -34.14 -0.13 13.27
CA ASP A 529 -33.70 0.19 14.63
C ASP A 529 -33.72 -1.02 15.58
N PHE A 530 -34.02 -2.23 15.08
CA PHE A 530 -34.08 -3.48 15.85
C PHE A 530 -35.00 -3.42 17.08
N GLN A 531 -36.09 -2.68 17.00
CA GLN A 531 -37.13 -2.71 18.03
C GLN A 531 -37.87 -4.05 18.02
N MET A 532 -38.43 -4.42 19.17
CA MET A 532 -39.24 -5.64 19.30
C MET A 532 -40.59 -5.45 18.60
N THR A 533 -40.77 -6.08 17.44
CA THR A 533 -42.06 -6.09 16.73
C THR A 533 -42.94 -7.27 17.16
N PRO A 534 -44.26 -7.23 16.90
CA PRO A 534 -45.15 -8.36 17.18
C PRO A 534 -44.72 -9.66 16.48
N GLN A 535 -44.19 -9.54 15.25
CA GLN A 535 -43.68 -10.67 14.47
C GLN A 535 -42.42 -11.29 15.11
N LEU A 536 -41.46 -10.46 15.53
CA LEU A 536 -40.28 -10.94 16.26
C LEU A 536 -40.65 -11.56 17.61
N LYS A 537 -41.60 -10.98 18.33
CA LYS A 537 -42.09 -11.54 19.60
C LYS A 537 -42.68 -12.94 19.39
N LYS A 538 -43.47 -13.13 18.33
CA LYS A 538 -44.01 -14.45 17.96
C LYS A 538 -42.88 -15.41 17.57
N LEU A 539 -41.94 -14.98 16.71
CA LEU A 539 -40.77 -15.76 16.33
C LEU A 539 -39.97 -16.25 17.54
N PHE A 540 -39.69 -15.38 18.51
CA PHE A 540 -38.94 -15.76 19.72
C PHE A 540 -39.76 -16.66 20.64
N SER A 541 -41.08 -16.47 20.72
CA SER A 541 -41.98 -17.34 21.49
C SER A 541 -42.03 -18.75 20.92
N ASP A 542 -42.16 -18.87 19.59
CA ASP A 542 -42.25 -20.16 18.89
C ASP A 542 -40.94 -20.95 18.96
N ASN A 543 -39.81 -20.27 19.19
CA ASN A 543 -38.46 -20.86 19.28
C ASN A 543 -37.83 -20.71 20.68
N LYS A 544 -38.64 -20.60 21.73
CA LYS A 544 -38.19 -20.22 23.09
C LYS A 544 -37.05 -21.07 23.64
N GLU A 545 -37.10 -22.39 23.45
CA GLU A 545 -36.05 -23.30 23.94
C GLU A 545 -34.73 -23.11 23.19
N THR A 546 -34.79 -23.03 21.86
CA THR A 546 -33.64 -22.77 20.98
C THR A 546 -32.99 -21.43 21.29
N VAL A 547 -33.82 -20.39 21.53
CA VAL A 547 -33.38 -19.07 21.97
C VAL A 547 -32.66 -19.15 23.31
N HIS A 548 -33.25 -19.82 24.31
CA HIS A 548 -32.67 -19.89 25.66
C HIS A 548 -31.27 -20.54 25.64
N ILE A 549 -31.14 -21.69 24.96
CA ILE A 549 -29.86 -22.40 24.82
C ILE A 549 -28.87 -21.54 24.03
N GLY A 550 -29.28 -21.00 22.88
CA GLY A 550 -28.40 -20.20 22.03
C GLY A 550 -27.95 -18.88 22.65
N LEU A 551 -28.77 -18.25 23.48
CA LEU A 551 -28.39 -17.02 24.18
C LEU A 551 -27.27 -17.29 25.19
N ALA A 552 -27.36 -18.39 25.94
CA ALA A 552 -26.30 -18.78 26.86
C ALA A 552 -24.98 -19.06 26.12
N GLU A 553 -25.05 -19.76 24.98
CA GLU A 553 -23.89 -20.01 24.10
C GLU A 553 -23.26 -18.71 23.59
N ILE A 554 -24.07 -17.80 23.04
CA ILE A 554 -23.59 -16.52 22.50
C ILE A 554 -23.02 -15.64 23.61
N GLN A 555 -23.67 -15.55 24.77
CA GLN A 555 -23.15 -14.76 25.90
C GLN A 555 -21.79 -15.27 26.37
N LYS A 556 -21.66 -16.60 26.54
CA LYS A 556 -20.37 -17.22 26.89
C LYS A 556 -19.30 -16.92 25.84
N LEU A 557 -19.64 -17.06 24.57
CA LEU A 557 -18.73 -16.79 23.46
C LEU A 557 -18.29 -15.32 23.40
N MET A 558 -19.20 -14.37 23.66
CA MET A 558 -18.85 -12.95 23.74
C MET A 558 -17.92 -12.67 24.92
N GLU A 559 -18.12 -13.33 26.05
CA GLU A 559 -17.24 -13.20 27.21
C GLU A 559 -15.84 -13.77 26.93
N GLU A 560 -15.76 -14.96 26.34
CA GLU A 560 -14.50 -15.56 25.86
C GLU A 560 -13.77 -14.64 24.88
N TYR A 561 -14.50 -13.97 23.99
CA TYR A 561 -13.93 -13.00 23.04
C TYR A 561 -13.29 -11.82 23.74
N ARG A 562 -13.97 -11.23 24.72
CA ARG A 562 -13.43 -10.08 25.46
C ARG A 562 -12.26 -10.51 26.33
N GLN A 563 -12.40 -11.62 27.05
CA GLN A 563 -11.35 -12.18 27.88
C GLN A 563 -10.08 -12.46 27.06
N TYR A 564 -10.18 -13.08 25.88
CA TYR A 564 -9.03 -13.33 25.02
C TYR A 564 -8.23 -12.05 24.70
N TYR A 565 -8.90 -10.98 24.27
CA TYR A 565 -8.20 -9.73 23.92
C TYR A 565 -7.73 -8.93 25.13
N ARG A 566 -8.42 -9.06 26.28
CA ARG A 566 -7.96 -8.55 27.57
C ARG A 566 -6.64 -9.19 27.96
N ASP A 567 -6.63 -10.52 27.97
CA ASP A 567 -5.47 -11.33 28.36
C ASP A 567 -4.31 -11.11 27.38
N GLU A 568 -4.56 -11.03 26.07
CA GLU A 568 -3.53 -10.71 25.08
C GLU A 568 -2.94 -9.31 25.30
N THR A 569 -3.77 -8.32 25.62
CA THR A 569 -3.30 -6.96 25.93
C THR A 569 -2.43 -6.93 27.17
N LYS A 570 -2.90 -7.58 28.25
CA LYS A 570 -2.16 -7.67 29.51
C LYS A 570 -0.82 -8.39 29.29
N TRP A 571 -0.85 -9.54 28.62
CA TRP A 571 0.35 -10.32 28.32
C TRP A 571 1.39 -9.52 27.52
N LYS A 572 0.95 -8.70 26.56
CA LYS A 572 1.83 -7.81 25.80
C LYS A 572 2.50 -6.76 26.69
N GLU A 573 1.73 -6.13 27.57
CA GLU A 573 2.22 -5.10 28.50
C GLU A 573 3.17 -5.70 29.54
N GLU A 574 2.84 -6.88 30.08
CA GLU A 574 3.69 -7.66 30.97
C GLU A 574 5.02 -8.07 30.31
N THR A 575 5.01 -8.41 29.02
CA THR A 575 6.22 -8.84 28.30
C THR A 575 7.24 -7.71 28.12
N LEU A 576 6.76 -6.53 27.70
CA LEU A 576 7.54 -5.30 27.56
C LEU A 576 6.57 -4.11 27.51
N SER A 577 6.75 -3.17 28.42
CA SER A 577 5.85 -2.03 28.58
C SER A 577 5.92 -1.08 27.38
N TYR A 578 4.89 -0.24 27.21
CA TYR A 578 4.97 0.91 26.29
C TYR A 578 5.98 1.96 26.82
N GLY A 579 6.13 2.06 28.14
CA GLY A 579 7.05 2.96 28.82
C GLY A 579 8.52 2.70 28.49
N PHE A 580 8.90 1.44 28.24
CA PHE A 580 10.27 1.05 27.87
C PHE A 580 10.85 1.91 26.75
N PHE A 581 10.02 2.26 25.75
CA PHE A 581 10.48 3.06 24.63
C PHE A 581 10.99 4.44 25.09
N ILE A 582 10.21 5.14 25.92
CA ILE A 582 10.55 6.50 26.36
C ILE A 582 11.60 6.46 27.47
N ASN A 583 11.41 5.56 28.43
CA ASN A 583 12.20 5.52 29.65
C ASN A 583 13.62 5.00 29.41
N VAL A 584 13.79 4.05 28.47
CA VAL A 584 15.07 3.38 28.21
C VAL A 584 15.54 3.60 26.76
N TYR A 585 14.74 3.22 25.78
CA TYR A 585 15.18 3.19 24.38
C TYR A 585 15.47 4.58 23.79
N ASP A 586 14.67 5.59 24.11
CA ASP A 586 14.83 6.97 23.63
C ASP A 586 15.65 7.86 24.58
N ASN A 587 16.09 7.33 25.72
CA ASN A 587 16.78 8.06 26.78
C ASN A 587 18.24 7.58 26.96
N PRO A 588 19.20 8.12 26.17
CA PRO A 588 20.61 7.77 26.27
C PRO A 588 21.31 8.38 27.49
N SER A 589 20.62 9.17 28.31
CA SER A 589 21.20 9.90 29.45
C SER A 589 21.14 9.13 30.76
N ILE A 590 20.51 7.95 30.78
CA ILE A 590 20.37 7.11 31.99
C ILE A 590 21.74 6.56 32.39
N PRO A 591 22.23 6.78 33.61
CA PRO A 591 23.46 6.14 34.09
C PRO A 591 23.31 4.62 34.22
N LEU A 592 24.39 3.87 33.99
CA LEU A 592 24.38 2.41 34.08
C LEU A 592 23.96 1.94 35.48
N GLU A 593 24.32 2.69 36.51
CA GLU A 593 24.02 2.41 37.92
C GLU A 593 22.52 2.58 38.25
N SER A 594 21.82 3.44 37.50
CA SER A 594 20.39 3.72 37.71
C SER A 594 19.48 2.81 36.87
N LEU A 595 20.03 2.17 35.83
CA LEU A 595 19.28 1.30 34.92
C LEU A 595 18.57 0.11 35.63
N PRO A 596 19.21 -0.61 36.58
CA PRO A 596 18.53 -1.69 37.30
C PRO A 596 17.30 -1.23 38.09
N ALA A 597 17.44 -0.15 38.86
CA ALA A 597 16.34 0.40 39.64
C ALA A 597 15.19 0.85 38.71
N LEU A 598 15.51 1.49 37.59
CA LEU A 598 14.52 1.90 36.60
C LEU A 598 13.74 0.69 36.07
N LEU A 599 14.42 -0.35 35.57
CA LEU A 599 13.77 -1.53 34.99
C LEU A 599 12.90 -2.28 36.02
N ILE A 600 13.35 -2.40 37.27
CA ILE A 600 12.56 -2.99 38.36
C ILE A 600 11.28 -2.19 38.63
N THR A 601 11.33 -0.86 38.51
CA THR A 601 10.17 0.00 38.75
C THR A 601 9.20 0.11 37.58
N THR A 602 9.67 -0.09 36.33
CA THR A 602 8.85 0.18 35.13
C THR A 602 8.44 -1.06 34.34
N GLU A 603 9.14 -2.18 34.49
CA GLU A 603 8.87 -3.40 33.73
C GLU A 603 8.41 -4.53 34.65
N GLU A 604 7.53 -5.42 34.16
CA GLU A 604 7.06 -6.58 34.92
C GLU A 604 7.81 -7.88 34.58
N ASN A 605 8.28 -8.01 33.33
CA ASN A 605 9.02 -9.19 32.87
C ASN A 605 10.37 -9.32 33.58
N GLN A 606 10.54 -10.41 34.35
CA GLN A 606 11.76 -10.70 35.10
C GLN A 606 13.01 -10.78 34.19
N LEU A 607 12.88 -11.28 32.95
CA LEU A 607 14.01 -11.33 32.01
C LEU A 607 14.47 -9.92 31.63
N ILE A 608 13.53 -8.99 31.45
CA ILE A 608 13.83 -7.59 31.16
C ILE A 608 14.41 -6.89 32.39
N GLN A 609 13.86 -7.15 33.58
CA GLN A 609 14.42 -6.62 34.84
C GLN A 609 15.86 -7.08 35.07
N SER A 610 16.19 -8.34 34.72
CA SER A 610 17.53 -8.91 34.87
C SER A 610 18.54 -8.51 33.78
N LEU A 611 18.13 -7.74 32.75
CA LEU A 611 19.01 -7.31 31.65
C LEU A 611 20.35 -6.72 32.10
N PRO A 612 20.41 -5.85 33.13
CA PRO A 612 21.67 -5.29 33.61
C PRO A 612 22.66 -6.34 34.11
N GLU A 613 22.17 -7.49 34.60
CA GLU A 613 22.98 -8.59 35.09
C GLU A 613 23.30 -9.59 33.97
N SER A 614 22.28 -10.00 33.19
CA SER A 614 22.42 -11.02 32.15
C SER A 614 23.22 -10.55 30.94
N GLU A 615 23.09 -9.28 30.57
CA GLU A 615 23.73 -8.65 29.41
C GLU A 615 24.76 -7.59 29.83
N TYR A 616 25.31 -7.72 31.05
CA TYR A 616 26.26 -6.76 31.63
C TYR A 616 27.43 -6.40 30.70
N PRO A 617 28.13 -7.36 30.02
CA PRO A 617 29.21 -7.03 29.11
C PRO A 617 28.74 -6.14 27.93
N SER A 618 27.59 -6.48 27.33
CA SER A 618 26.98 -5.74 26.22
C SER A 618 26.67 -4.30 26.62
N LEU A 619 26.12 -4.12 27.83
CA LEU A 619 25.78 -2.80 28.37
C LEU A 619 27.03 -1.99 28.71
N ILE A 620 28.05 -2.55 29.35
CA ILE A 620 29.31 -1.84 29.59
C ILE A 620 29.90 -1.31 28.27
N TYR A 621 29.96 -2.16 27.24
CA TYR A 621 30.48 -1.73 25.94
C TYR A 621 29.64 -0.62 25.31
N LEU A 622 28.31 -0.67 25.46
CA LEU A 622 27.43 0.41 25.02
C LEU A 622 27.76 1.73 25.72
N TYR A 623 27.85 1.72 27.05
CA TYR A 623 28.13 2.90 27.86
C TYR A 623 29.53 3.46 27.58
N GLU A 624 30.55 2.61 27.44
CA GLU A 624 31.90 3.03 27.05
C GLU A 624 31.94 3.66 25.66
N ARG A 625 31.24 3.07 24.67
CA ARG A 625 31.11 3.66 23.34
C ARG A 625 30.43 5.02 23.40
N MET A 626 29.34 5.14 24.13
CA MET A 626 28.64 6.42 24.32
C MET A 626 29.53 7.45 25.00
N ARG A 627 30.32 7.06 26.00
CA ARG A 627 31.28 7.92 26.69
C ARG A 627 32.36 8.43 25.74
N VAL A 628 33.05 7.53 25.02
CA VAL A 628 34.14 7.87 24.11
C VAL A 628 33.67 8.78 22.97
N VAL A 629 32.54 8.46 22.34
CA VAL A 629 32.01 9.25 21.22
C VAL A 629 31.57 10.64 21.66
N ASN A 630 31.13 10.81 22.90
CA ASN A 630 30.68 12.10 23.44
C ASN A 630 31.76 12.91 24.18
N LEU A 631 33.03 12.49 24.16
CA LEU A 631 34.12 13.24 24.83
C LEU A 631 34.27 14.68 24.32
N SER A 632 34.09 14.89 23.01
CA SER A 632 34.11 16.23 22.41
C SER A 632 33.38 16.25 21.07
N ARG A 633 33.11 17.45 20.53
CA ARG A 633 32.52 17.60 19.17
C ARG A 633 33.36 16.94 18.08
N VAL A 634 34.69 16.92 18.24
CA VAL A 634 35.61 16.21 17.34
C VAL A 634 35.33 14.71 17.36
N HIS A 635 35.19 14.09 18.54
CA HIS A 635 34.88 12.67 18.66
C HIS A 635 33.53 12.33 18.02
N GLN A 636 32.52 13.17 18.25
CA GLN A 636 31.17 12.99 17.69
C GLN A 636 31.20 12.98 16.16
N TRP A 637 31.81 13.99 15.55
CA TRP A 637 31.91 14.08 14.10
C TRP A 637 32.80 12.97 13.50
N TRP A 638 33.95 12.72 14.12
CA TRP A 638 34.90 11.69 13.70
C TRP A 638 34.25 10.31 13.67
N TYR A 639 33.53 9.95 14.73
CA TYR A 639 32.77 8.72 14.81
C TYR A 639 31.76 8.60 13.66
N LEU A 640 30.90 9.61 13.49
CA LEU A 640 29.87 9.59 12.45
C LEU A 640 30.46 9.51 11.04
N PHE A 641 31.59 10.18 10.78
CA PHE A 641 32.26 10.14 9.49
C PHE A 641 32.78 8.74 9.16
N TRP A 642 33.59 8.15 10.03
CA TRP A 642 34.24 6.87 9.76
C TRP A 642 33.26 5.70 9.80
N GLU A 643 32.27 5.77 10.69
CA GLU A 643 31.22 4.76 10.78
C GLU A 643 30.32 4.76 9.54
N ASP A 644 29.92 5.93 9.03
CA ASP A 644 29.10 6.01 7.82
C ASP A 644 29.91 5.63 6.57
N LEU A 645 31.19 5.99 6.55
CA LEU A 645 32.12 5.59 5.50
C LEU A 645 32.20 4.07 5.39
N TRP A 646 32.35 3.37 6.52
CA TRP A 646 32.27 1.91 6.56
C TRP A 646 30.92 1.42 6.02
N ARG A 647 29.79 1.88 6.58
CA ARG A 647 28.46 1.39 6.21
C ARG A 647 28.13 1.57 4.72
N LYS A 648 28.59 2.65 4.08
CA LYS A 648 28.21 3.01 2.72
C LYS A 648 29.23 2.67 1.64
N ASN A 649 30.45 2.31 2.01
CA ASN A 649 31.53 2.14 1.04
C ASN A 649 32.36 0.87 1.22
N HIS A 650 32.16 0.07 2.29
CA HIS A 650 32.96 -1.14 2.51
C HIS A 650 32.89 -2.11 1.33
N ASN A 651 31.71 -2.31 0.72
CA ASN A 651 31.54 -3.22 -0.42
C ASN A 651 32.36 -2.82 -1.65
N GLU A 652 32.59 -1.52 -1.87
CA GLU A 652 33.31 -1.02 -3.04
C GLU A 652 34.78 -0.65 -2.75
N MET A 653 35.20 -0.71 -1.48
CA MET A 653 36.56 -0.41 -1.03
C MET A 653 37.22 -1.68 -0.45
N PRO A 654 37.98 -2.44 -1.25
CA PRO A 654 38.62 -3.68 -0.81
C PRO A 654 39.50 -3.52 0.44
N ASP A 655 40.15 -2.37 0.59
CA ASP A 655 41.06 -2.10 1.72
C ASP A 655 40.33 -2.08 3.07
N LEU A 656 39.04 -1.68 3.09
CA LEU A 656 38.20 -1.70 4.28
C LEU A 656 37.86 -3.15 4.64
N ILE A 657 37.42 -3.95 3.67
CA ILE A 657 37.09 -5.37 3.86
C ILE A 657 38.31 -6.15 4.35
N LYS A 658 39.51 -5.82 3.85
CA LYS A 658 40.76 -6.47 4.26
C LYS A 658 41.14 -6.19 5.72
N ASN A 659 40.71 -5.05 6.27
CA ASN A 659 41.06 -4.62 7.63
C ASN A 659 39.80 -4.29 8.46
N PRO A 660 38.87 -5.24 8.69
CA PRO A 660 37.60 -4.94 9.33
C PRO A 660 37.80 -4.47 10.77
N GLU A 661 38.77 -5.03 11.49
CA GLU A 661 39.11 -4.63 12.87
C GLU A 661 39.50 -3.16 13.01
N LYS A 662 40.00 -2.55 11.93
CA LYS A 662 40.50 -1.18 11.91
C LYS A 662 39.47 -0.16 11.45
N PHE A 663 38.41 -0.57 10.76
CA PHE A 663 37.42 0.35 10.19
C PHE A 663 35.97 0.06 10.62
N SER A 664 35.64 -1.19 10.95
CA SER A 664 34.29 -1.55 11.38
C SER A 664 34.02 -1.04 12.80
N PRO A 665 32.91 -0.32 13.04
CA PRO A 665 32.53 0.17 14.37
C PRO A 665 32.29 -0.93 15.40
N ALA A 666 32.18 -2.20 14.98
CA ALA A 666 32.02 -3.34 15.86
C ALA A 666 33.28 -3.62 16.71
N TYR A 667 34.45 -3.17 16.27
CA TYR A 667 35.71 -3.42 16.97
C TYR A 667 36.16 -2.20 17.76
N ARG A 668 36.62 -2.44 19.00
CA ARG A 668 37.18 -1.40 19.87
C ARG A 668 38.35 -0.67 19.22
N THR A 669 39.19 -1.38 18.47
CA THR A 669 40.39 -0.87 17.77
C THR A 669 40.07 -0.04 16.53
N SER A 670 38.80 0.12 16.18
CA SER A 670 38.39 0.84 14.98
C SER A 670 38.79 2.30 15.00
N LEU A 671 39.13 2.82 13.82
CA LEU A 671 39.46 4.21 13.56
C LEU A 671 38.37 5.17 14.05
N CYS A 672 37.10 4.77 14.00
CA CYS A 672 35.98 5.64 14.37
C CYS A 672 35.98 6.05 15.86
N TYR A 673 36.69 5.33 16.73
CA TYR A 673 36.80 5.66 18.16
C TYR A 673 38.07 6.45 18.52
N HIS A 674 38.99 6.64 17.57
CA HIS A 674 40.31 7.20 17.83
C HIS A 674 40.60 8.37 16.88
N PRO A 675 40.15 9.60 17.21
CA PRO A 675 40.58 10.79 16.52
C PRO A 675 42.11 10.90 16.55
N MET A 676 42.70 11.28 15.41
CA MET A 676 44.15 11.35 15.25
C MET A 676 44.54 12.62 14.49
N THR A 677 45.82 12.98 14.58
CA THR A 677 46.38 14.06 13.77
C THR A 677 46.45 13.64 12.31
N ARG A 678 46.57 14.62 11.41
CA ARG A 678 46.67 14.35 9.98
C ARG A 678 47.78 13.39 9.63
N ILE A 679 48.97 13.62 10.17
CA ILE A 679 50.15 12.77 9.94
C ILE A 679 49.85 11.35 10.45
N GLY A 680 49.27 11.23 11.65
CA GLY A 680 48.87 9.93 12.19
C GLY A 680 47.84 9.20 11.33
N LEU A 681 46.90 9.92 10.71
CA LEU A 681 45.91 9.34 9.80
C LEU A 681 46.55 8.86 8.49
N GLU A 682 47.47 9.63 7.92
CA GLU A 682 48.18 9.23 6.69
C GLU A 682 49.01 7.97 6.94
N GLU A 683 49.72 7.88 8.07
CA GLU A 683 50.45 6.68 8.48
C GLU A 683 49.52 5.48 8.72
N PHE A 684 48.39 5.69 9.40
CA PHE A 684 47.41 4.65 9.66
C PHE A 684 46.82 4.10 8.35
N LEU A 685 46.37 4.98 7.46
CA LEU A 685 45.80 4.60 6.17
C LEU A 685 46.86 3.95 5.26
N GLY A 686 48.12 4.38 5.35
CA GLY A 686 49.27 3.75 4.68
C GLY A 686 49.46 2.30 5.13
N LYS A 687 49.46 2.05 6.44
CA LYS A 687 49.54 0.69 7.02
C LYS A 687 48.36 -0.19 6.62
N CYS A 688 47.20 0.38 6.30
CA CYS A 688 46.01 -0.36 5.88
C CYS A 688 45.92 -0.58 4.37
N GLY A 689 46.79 0.05 3.57
CA GLY A 689 46.74 0.02 2.10
C GLY A 689 45.75 1.01 1.47
N SER A 690 44.99 1.75 2.29
CA SER A 690 43.99 2.72 1.83
C SER A 690 44.57 4.07 1.41
N TRP A 691 45.86 4.32 1.70
CA TRP A 691 46.60 5.52 1.29
C TRP A 691 47.57 5.18 0.15
N GLN A 692 47.19 5.49 -1.09
CA GLN A 692 47.94 5.08 -2.29
C GLN A 692 48.70 6.25 -2.90
N ASP A 693 49.94 6.02 -3.33
CA ASP A 693 50.79 6.99 -4.03
C ASP A 693 50.90 8.34 -3.27
N GLY A 694 51.16 8.26 -1.96
CA GLY A 694 51.24 9.45 -1.09
C GLY A 694 49.95 10.28 -1.04
N GLY A 695 48.79 9.64 -1.23
CA GLY A 695 47.49 10.32 -1.23
C GLY A 695 47.08 10.94 -2.57
N LYS A 696 47.76 10.60 -3.67
CA LYS A 696 47.39 11.05 -5.03
C LYS A 696 46.33 10.16 -5.67
N ARG A 697 46.17 8.92 -5.19
CA ARG A 697 45.27 7.90 -5.76
C ARG A 697 44.41 7.25 -4.67
N GLY A 698 43.33 6.60 -5.11
CA GLY A 698 42.41 5.88 -4.23
C GLY A 698 41.18 6.72 -3.80
N PHE A 699 40.33 6.12 -2.98
CA PHE A 699 39.14 6.78 -2.42
C PHE A 699 39.49 7.77 -1.29
N LEU A 700 40.53 7.44 -0.51
CA LEU A 700 41.08 8.30 0.53
C LEU A 700 42.36 8.94 -0.02
N HIS A 701 42.24 10.18 -0.46
CA HIS A 701 43.31 10.96 -1.07
C HIS A 701 43.53 12.29 -0.29
N SER A 702 44.58 13.04 -0.61
CA SER A 702 44.95 14.27 0.12
C SER A 702 43.83 15.31 0.15
N GLY A 703 43.06 15.47 -0.93
CA GLY A 703 41.86 16.29 -0.95
C GLY A 703 40.77 15.88 0.06
N THR A 704 40.54 14.57 0.25
CA THR A 704 39.58 14.05 1.23
C THR A 704 40.06 14.37 2.64
N LEU A 705 41.34 14.13 2.96
CA LEU A 705 41.91 14.45 4.26
C LEU A 705 41.94 15.95 4.52
N ASN A 706 42.31 16.77 3.54
CA ASN A 706 42.20 18.24 3.64
C ASN A 706 40.80 18.66 4.07
N ARG A 707 39.77 18.08 3.45
CA ARG A 707 38.37 18.39 3.77
C ARG A 707 37.99 17.95 5.18
N ILE A 708 38.44 16.78 5.61
CA ILE A 708 38.23 16.29 6.99
C ILE A 708 38.83 17.28 7.98
N TYR A 709 40.13 17.58 7.86
CA TYR A 709 40.81 18.45 8.83
C TYR A 709 40.35 19.90 8.78
N LEU A 710 40.00 20.43 7.60
CA LEU A 710 39.41 21.76 7.48
C LEU A 710 38.05 21.82 8.19
N TYR A 711 37.23 20.78 8.05
CA TYR A 711 35.96 20.72 8.76
C TYR A 711 36.16 20.54 10.26
N LEU A 712 37.11 19.70 10.69
CA LEU A 712 37.46 19.55 12.10
C LEU A 712 37.91 20.87 12.73
N THR A 713 38.68 21.69 12.02
CA THR A 713 39.02 23.05 12.45
C THR A 713 37.75 23.87 12.71
N ASN A 714 36.79 23.87 11.78
CA ASN A 714 35.50 24.57 11.95
C ASN A 714 34.59 23.97 13.05
N VAL A 715 34.84 22.73 13.48
CA VAL A 715 34.10 22.10 14.59
C VAL A 715 34.69 22.52 15.94
N VAL A 716 35.99 22.85 15.97
CA VAL A 716 36.74 23.23 17.17
C VAL A 716 36.71 24.74 17.40
N PHE A 717 36.91 25.52 16.33
CA PHE A 717 36.94 26.99 16.32
C PHE A 717 35.70 27.53 15.61
#